data_AF-A0A953M773-F1
#
_entry.id   AF-A0A953M773-F1
#
_cell.length_a   1.000
_cell.length_b   1.000
_cell.length_c   1.000
_cell.angle_alpha   90.00
_cell.angle_beta   90.00
_cell.angle_gamma   90.00
#
_symmetry.space_group_name_H-M   'P 1'
#
loop_
_entity.id
_entity.type
_entity.pdbx_description
1 polymer ?
#
loop_
_entity_poly.entity_id
_entity_poly.type
_entity_poly.pdbx_seq_one_letter_code
_entity_poly.pdbx_strand_id
1 'polypeptide(L)'
;SAAIDGVWASTRDSLIENFDRDGDLVGLSRGVDALIEGLKRVENAMPAVDIDVLRFGAAGPKVARLLNETRESRLGETAARYSNLDVVGRAFTEYSGWVSGVSEAAGLAGGLIDACDSWATLDEQTGTGTFGGMIDRWGTTWMSQHVGLGEIDARLGLLKERVAPGSREALIDLVADSTAPPEVVYASWFDLNTATPAWPSDREELVTDAAAVGRLRAALGSLPAARRGQIEASLKRGASARWSRVASAADGWPAFRSLVPLASAMGLTGGDIPAEYGFDILAAGLMDLVESGEALDRDEMAAGVDRWLAPGAGLDGHPEAFRWLGSMREKLAGRESGDVDYRTIGPGRAGWAVEPFESGRRLNYTRLRERVRVVEMAFRLIETPESGAVYLSETEAPASLLFDFALAGPDADLVLGTMDPDWKPLEDPRAGPRVWTWRRPRGGGRGILLSRTWTAPSQGDESEYYAGPLRDQIGGPSDASPLQRVSPYTAAVIAALAGCRLPTEQEWLAAHEAQGASSPGDEWNLRDQSFETQRNHTATLVTPRWPDEGAFFPADSAAARGIEAVSHGWSDGFLWFDEVGSGRDRPFRHLIGNVAEYVLHRTDTDSALTDRHGEPRAFALGVAGDADLAASVSVIGGSALSPPGDPAANAHRIDASTASSGFSDVGFRLAFSAGVEPPLVVQIGELVRSAPFLRRAE
;
A
#
# COMPACT_ATOMS: atom_id res chain seq x y z
N SER A 1 -16.06 47.82 56.62
CA SER A 1 -16.76 46.59 56.19
C SER A 1 -18.25 46.92 56.11
N ALA A 2 -18.94 46.51 55.05
CA ALA A 2 -20.37 46.83 54.88
C ALA A 2 -21.23 46.21 56.00
N ALA A 3 -20.83 45.06 56.52
CA ALA A 3 -21.50 44.41 57.64
C ALA A 3 -21.33 45.19 58.96
N ILE A 4 -20.13 45.70 59.24
CA ILE A 4 -19.86 46.56 60.41
C ILE A 4 -20.64 47.87 60.32
N ASP A 5 -20.67 48.49 59.13
CA ASP A 5 -21.41 49.73 58.88
C ASP A 5 -22.92 49.55 59.13
N GLY A 6 -23.46 48.39 58.73
CA GLY A 6 -24.86 48.01 59.01
C GLY A 6 -25.17 47.86 60.50
N VAL A 7 -24.32 47.17 61.25
CA VAL A 7 -24.48 47.00 62.71
C VAL A 7 -24.30 48.34 63.44
N TRP A 8 -23.33 49.15 63.01
CA TRP A 8 -23.14 50.51 63.52
C TRP A 8 -24.40 51.34 63.34
N ALA A 9 -24.94 51.41 62.12
CA ALA A 9 -26.14 52.20 61.83
C ALA A 9 -27.33 51.75 62.68
N SER A 10 -27.63 50.44 62.70
CA SER A 10 -28.76 49.90 63.46
C SER A 10 -28.63 50.11 64.98
N THR A 11 -27.43 49.93 65.54
CA THR A 11 -27.22 50.09 66.98
C THR A 11 -27.17 51.55 67.38
N ARG A 12 -26.56 52.42 66.57
CA ARG A 12 -26.57 53.88 66.76
C ARG A 12 -28.00 54.41 66.78
N ASP A 13 -28.82 54.01 65.82
CA ASP A 13 -30.20 54.48 65.72
C ASP A 13 -31.02 54.02 66.94
N SER A 14 -30.80 52.79 67.41
CA SER A 14 -31.40 52.29 68.66
C SER A 14 -30.96 53.09 69.90
N LEU A 15 -29.69 53.51 69.96
CA LEU A 15 -29.17 54.35 71.06
C LEU A 15 -29.80 55.75 71.04
N ILE A 16 -29.96 56.34 69.84
CA ILE A 16 -30.62 57.64 69.65
C ILE A 16 -32.09 57.55 70.06
N GLU A 17 -32.82 56.52 69.62
CA GLU A 17 -34.23 56.34 70.00
C GLU A 17 -34.44 56.17 71.50
N ASN A 18 -33.50 55.50 72.20
CA ASN A 18 -33.56 55.39 73.66
C ASN A 18 -33.31 56.74 74.33
N PHE A 19 -32.32 57.50 73.87
CA PHE A 19 -32.05 58.85 74.34
C PHE A 19 -33.25 59.79 74.15
N ASP A 20 -33.91 59.73 72.98
CA ASP A 20 -35.10 60.55 72.72
C ASP A 20 -36.25 60.22 73.68
N ARG A 21 -36.27 59.00 74.23
CA ARG A 21 -37.29 58.54 75.19
C ARG A 21 -37.01 58.97 76.62
N ASP A 22 -35.75 58.90 77.07
CA ASP A 22 -35.38 59.07 78.48
C ASP A 22 -34.55 60.34 78.80
N GLY A 23 -33.96 60.98 77.79
CA GLY A 23 -33.12 62.16 77.91
C GLY A 23 -31.71 61.90 78.49
N ASP A 24 -31.26 60.65 78.63
CA ASP A 24 -29.96 60.31 79.24
C ASP A 24 -28.78 60.49 78.27
N LEU A 25 -28.27 61.72 78.19
CA LEU A 25 -27.13 62.06 77.34
C LEU A 25 -25.84 61.28 77.72
N VAL A 26 -25.67 60.98 79.02
CA VAL A 26 -24.48 60.29 79.52
C VAL A 26 -24.54 58.80 79.17
N GLY A 27 -25.74 58.22 79.19
CA GLY A 27 -26.04 56.87 78.69
C GLY A 27 -25.78 56.75 77.18
N LEU A 28 -26.25 57.72 76.39
CA LEU A 28 -26.00 57.78 74.95
C LEU A 28 -24.50 57.82 74.63
N SER A 29 -23.75 58.75 75.24
CA SER A 29 -22.30 58.87 75.01
C SER A 29 -21.56 57.57 75.34
N ARG A 30 -21.84 56.97 76.50
CA ARG A 30 -21.21 55.70 76.91
C ARG A 30 -21.60 54.55 75.98
N GLY A 31 -22.84 54.50 75.51
CA GLY A 31 -23.31 53.50 74.55
C GLY A 31 -22.60 53.62 73.20
N VAL A 32 -22.42 54.85 72.70
CA VAL A 32 -21.69 55.12 71.45
C VAL A 32 -20.22 54.73 71.59
N ASP A 33 -19.55 55.12 72.67
CA ASP A 33 -18.13 54.77 72.89
C ASP A 33 -17.94 53.25 72.98
N ALA A 34 -18.82 52.55 73.70
CA ALA A 34 -18.80 51.08 73.82
C ALA A 34 -19.05 50.39 72.47
N LEU A 35 -19.94 50.95 71.64
CA LEU A 35 -20.19 50.46 70.29
C LEU A 35 -18.97 50.66 69.38
N ILE A 36 -18.35 51.85 69.38
CA ILE A 36 -17.13 52.12 68.60
C ILE A 36 -16.03 51.14 68.97
N GLU A 37 -15.77 50.98 70.27
CA GLU A 37 -14.69 50.14 70.77
C GLU A 37 -14.97 48.65 70.51
N GLY A 38 -16.22 48.21 70.68
CA GLY A 38 -16.65 46.85 70.37
C GLY A 38 -16.49 46.49 68.89
N LEU A 39 -16.95 47.38 67.99
CA LEU A 39 -16.83 47.15 66.55
C LEU A 39 -15.37 47.18 66.08
N LYS A 40 -14.54 48.08 66.61
CA LYS A 40 -13.08 48.08 66.33
C LYS A 40 -12.43 46.77 66.73
N ARG A 41 -12.82 46.19 67.87
CA ARG A 41 -12.29 44.87 68.29
C ARG A 41 -12.73 43.75 67.38
N VAL A 42 -13.99 43.77 66.92
CA VAL A 42 -14.50 42.78 65.94
C VAL A 42 -13.76 42.93 64.60
N GLU A 43 -13.56 44.16 64.11
CA GLU A 43 -12.83 44.41 62.86
C GLU A 43 -11.36 43.97 62.95
N ASN A 44 -10.68 44.32 64.06
CA ASN A 44 -9.29 43.95 64.28
C ASN A 44 -9.10 42.44 64.50
N ALA A 45 -10.11 41.76 65.06
CA ALA A 45 -10.09 40.31 65.18
C ALA A 45 -10.20 39.65 63.79
N MET A 46 -10.92 40.21 62.83
CA MET A 46 -11.06 39.61 61.50
C MET A 46 -10.43 40.50 60.43
N PRO A 47 -9.09 40.59 60.36
CA PRO A 47 -8.42 41.40 59.36
C PRO A 47 -8.79 40.92 57.95
N ALA A 48 -8.75 41.83 56.98
CA ALA A 48 -8.88 41.44 55.58
C ALA A 48 -7.76 40.46 55.23
N VAL A 49 -8.11 39.36 54.58
CA VAL A 49 -7.11 38.37 54.16
C VAL A 49 -6.42 38.94 52.92
N ASP A 50 -5.19 39.42 53.09
CA ASP A 50 -4.33 39.77 51.96
C ASP A 50 -3.77 38.48 51.36
N ILE A 51 -4.46 38.01 50.34
CA ILE A 51 -4.03 36.85 49.59
C ILE A 51 -3.18 37.32 48.43
N ASP A 52 -1.97 36.76 48.36
CA ASP A 52 -1.16 36.82 47.18
C ASP A 52 -1.86 36.07 46.05
N VAL A 53 -2.69 36.80 45.29
CA VAL A 53 -3.51 36.30 44.18
C VAL A 53 -2.64 35.55 43.16
N LEU A 54 -1.34 35.89 43.09
CA LEU A 54 -0.37 35.25 42.19
C LEU A 54 -0.16 33.76 42.51
N ARG A 55 -0.35 33.34 43.77
CA ARG A 55 -0.20 31.92 44.16
C ARG A 55 -1.35 31.02 43.73
N PHE A 56 -2.46 31.61 43.29
CA PHE A 56 -3.69 30.89 42.95
C PHE A 56 -4.02 30.96 41.46
N GLY A 57 -3.10 31.48 40.64
CA GLY A 57 -3.25 31.58 39.20
C GLY A 57 -4.60 32.19 38.80
N ALA A 58 -5.30 31.55 37.87
CA ALA A 58 -6.62 32.01 37.41
C ALA A 58 -7.73 31.92 38.47
N ALA A 59 -7.59 31.06 39.48
CA ALA A 59 -8.59 30.88 40.54
C ALA A 59 -8.49 31.95 41.65
N GLY A 60 -7.36 32.66 41.74
CA GLY A 60 -7.07 33.62 42.80
C GLY A 60 -8.15 34.69 43.02
N PRO A 61 -8.67 35.36 41.98
CA PRO A 61 -9.72 36.36 42.15
C PRO A 61 -11.02 35.79 42.73
N LYS A 62 -11.38 34.54 42.40
CA LYS A 62 -12.59 33.87 42.89
C LYS A 62 -12.44 33.44 44.34
N VAL A 63 -11.29 32.89 44.71
CA VAL A 63 -10.95 32.52 46.10
C VAL A 63 -10.90 33.76 46.99
N ALA A 64 -10.25 34.83 46.55
CA ALA A 64 -10.20 36.10 47.28
C ALA A 64 -11.60 36.69 47.50
N ARG A 65 -12.49 36.61 46.49
CA ARG A 65 -13.87 37.06 46.63
C ARG A 65 -14.63 36.24 47.68
N LEU A 66 -14.58 34.92 47.62
CA LEU A 66 -15.30 34.03 48.54
C LEU A 66 -14.83 34.20 49.99
N LEU A 67 -13.53 34.42 50.17
CA LEU A 67 -12.94 34.72 51.47
C LEU A 67 -13.41 36.05 52.05
N ASN A 68 -13.49 37.08 51.19
CA ASN A 68 -14.03 38.37 51.58
C ASN A 68 -15.54 38.30 51.87
N GLU A 69 -16.32 37.57 51.09
CA GLU A 69 -17.75 37.38 51.33
C GLU A 69 -18.00 36.64 52.66
N THR A 70 -17.26 35.57 52.92
CA THR A 70 -17.37 34.81 54.19
C THR A 70 -16.90 35.65 55.38
N ARG A 71 -15.84 36.43 55.20
CA ARG A 71 -15.37 37.41 56.20
C ARG A 71 -16.46 38.42 56.52
N GLU A 72 -17.07 39.04 55.51
CA GLU A 72 -18.14 40.04 55.70
C GLU A 72 -19.36 39.42 56.40
N SER A 73 -19.73 38.18 56.06
CA SER A 73 -20.81 37.45 56.75
C SER A 73 -20.49 37.21 58.23
N ARG A 74 -19.31 36.65 58.54
CA ARG A 74 -18.90 36.39 59.93
C ARG A 74 -18.68 37.67 60.74
N LEU A 75 -18.20 38.73 60.09
CA LEU A 75 -18.10 40.07 60.68
C LEU A 75 -19.48 40.56 61.10
N GLY A 76 -20.50 40.42 60.25
CA GLY A 76 -21.87 40.81 60.58
C GLY A 76 -22.45 40.04 61.78
N GLU A 77 -22.30 38.71 61.77
CA GLU A 77 -22.78 37.85 62.87
C GLU A 77 -22.09 38.15 64.20
N THR A 78 -20.77 38.39 64.17
CA THR A 78 -19.97 38.68 65.35
C THR A 78 -20.20 40.10 65.84
N ALA A 79 -20.30 41.06 64.92
CA ALA A 79 -20.62 42.45 65.23
C ALA A 79 -22.00 42.58 65.87
N ALA A 80 -23.00 41.80 65.46
CA ALA A 80 -24.32 41.79 66.11
C ALA A 80 -24.26 41.32 67.59
N ARG A 81 -23.15 40.72 68.04
CA ARG A 81 -22.93 40.20 69.40
C ARG A 81 -21.73 40.85 70.10
N TYR A 82 -21.33 42.05 69.67
CA TYR A 82 -20.09 42.72 70.08
C TYR A 82 -19.92 42.96 71.59
N SER A 83 -21.01 42.95 72.36
CA SER A 83 -21.01 43.13 73.82
C SER A 83 -20.50 41.91 74.60
N ASN A 84 -20.34 40.74 73.97
CA ASN A 84 -19.87 39.52 74.61
C ASN A 84 -18.43 39.18 74.15
N LEU A 85 -17.43 39.49 74.98
CA LEU A 85 -16.01 39.29 74.66
C LEU A 85 -15.64 37.81 74.38
N ASP A 86 -16.30 36.86 75.04
CA ASP A 86 -16.07 35.42 74.81
C ASP A 86 -16.60 34.97 73.44
N VAL A 87 -17.63 35.65 72.91
CA VAL A 87 -18.14 35.41 71.55
C VAL A 87 -17.13 35.93 70.52
N VAL A 88 -16.56 37.11 70.75
CA VAL A 88 -15.54 37.69 69.85
C VAL A 88 -14.27 36.82 69.82
N GLY A 89 -13.80 36.33 70.97
CA GLY A 89 -12.62 35.46 71.05
C GLY A 89 -12.80 34.09 70.38
N ARG A 90 -13.98 33.47 70.53
CA ARG A 90 -14.32 32.22 69.81
C ARG A 90 -14.45 32.43 68.31
N ALA A 91 -15.17 33.47 67.90
CA ALA A 91 -15.32 33.82 66.49
C ALA A 91 -13.96 34.10 65.83
N PHE A 92 -13.02 34.72 66.55
CA PHE A 92 -11.64 34.89 66.09
C PHE A 92 -10.91 33.56 65.86
N THR A 93 -10.98 32.66 66.83
CA THR A 93 -10.31 31.35 66.76
C THR A 93 -10.91 30.51 65.63
N GLU A 94 -12.22 30.53 65.46
CA GLU A 94 -12.94 29.85 64.38
C GLU A 94 -12.66 30.48 63.00
N TYR A 95 -12.50 31.81 62.93
CA TYR A 95 -12.17 32.51 61.68
C TYR A 95 -10.71 32.28 61.28
N SER A 96 -9.76 32.41 62.21
CA SER A 96 -8.33 32.18 61.95
C SER A 96 -8.04 30.73 61.57
N GLY A 97 -8.66 29.75 62.27
CA GLY A 97 -8.58 28.34 61.90
C GLY A 97 -9.14 28.08 60.50
N TRP A 98 -10.25 28.73 60.15
CA TRP A 98 -10.83 28.63 58.81
C TRP A 98 -9.95 29.27 57.72
N VAL A 99 -9.44 30.48 57.93
CA VAL A 99 -8.53 31.16 56.98
C VAL A 99 -7.26 30.35 56.75
N SER A 100 -6.67 29.80 57.82
CA SER A 100 -5.50 28.91 57.71
C SER A 100 -5.82 27.67 56.88
N GLY A 101 -6.97 27.03 57.13
CA GLY A 101 -7.42 25.88 56.35
C GLY A 101 -7.66 26.19 54.87
N VAL A 102 -8.22 27.37 54.56
CA VAL A 102 -8.42 27.80 53.17
C VAL A 102 -7.08 28.13 52.49
N SER A 103 -6.15 28.80 53.17
CA SER A 103 -4.84 29.12 52.60
C SER A 103 -4.00 27.87 52.29
N GLU A 104 -4.03 26.88 53.18
CA GLU A 104 -3.36 25.59 52.97
C GLU A 104 -4.00 24.83 51.80
N ALA A 105 -5.34 24.74 51.80
CA ALA A 105 -6.08 24.08 50.73
C ALA A 105 -5.87 24.74 49.36
N ALA A 106 -5.83 26.07 49.32
CA ALA A 106 -5.61 26.80 48.09
C ALA A 106 -4.17 26.65 47.60
N GLY A 107 -3.17 26.59 48.50
CA GLY A 107 -1.78 26.30 48.13
C GLY A 107 -1.61 24.91 47.54
N LEU A 108 -2.32 23.92 48.11
CA LEU A 108 -2.38 22.56 47.59
C LEU A 108 -3.12 22.48 46.25
N ALA A 109 -4.23 23.21 46.10
CA ALA A 109 -4.98 23.28 44.84
C ALA A 109 -4.17 23.96 43.73
N GLY A 110 -3.41 25.01 44.06
CA GLY A 110 -2.44 25.62 43.15
C GLY A 110 -1.37 24.63 42.71
N GLY A 111 -0.76 23.90 43.66
CA GLY A 111 0.18 22.83 43.36
C GLY A 111 -0.41 21.71 42.49
N LEU A 112 -1.69 21.37 42.68
CA LEU A 112 -2.38 20.39 41.84
C LEU A 112 -2.67 20.92 40.43
N ILE A 113 -3.12 22.18 40.31
CA ILE A 113 -3.32 22.81 39.00
C ILE A 113 -2.00 22.88 38.26
N ASP A 114 -0.92 23.29 38.93
CA ASP A 114 0.42 23.31 38.35
C ASP A 114 0.90 21.90 37.96
N ALA A 115 0.60 20.88 38.76
CA ALA A 115 0.89 19.48 38.42
C ALA A 115 0.08 19.01 37.21
N CYS A 116 -1.21 19.35 37.12
CA CYS A 116 -2.07 19.03 35.97
C CYS A 116 -1.60 19.77 34.72
N ASP A 117 -1.27 21.05 34.81
CA ASP A 117 -0.85 21.87 33.68
C ASP A 117 0.59 21.56 33.24
N SER A 118 1.42 20.99 34.12
CA SER A 118 2.75 20.47 33.78
C SER A 118 2.77 18.98 33.41
N TRP A 119 1.61 18.32 33.42
CA TRP A 119 1.46 16.86 33.24
C TRP A 119 2.44 16.09 34.14
N ALA A 120 2.71 16.59 35.35
CA ALA A 120 3.55 15.92 36.33
C ALA A 120 2.90 14.59 36.70
N THR A 121 3.66 13.49 36.62
CA THR A 121 3.24 12.27 37.30
C THR A 121 3.30 12.59 38.79
N LEU A 122 2.17 12.49 39.47
CA LEU A 122 2.05 12.99 40.84
C LEU A 122 3.00 12.29 41.82
N ASP A 123 3.47 11.09 41.46
CA ASP A 123 4.52 10.35 42.16
C ASP A 123 5.86 11.11 42.23
N GLU A 124 6.22 11.90 41.21
CA GLU A 124 7.45 12.72 41.18
C GLU A 124 7.42 13.88 42.19
N GLN A 125 6.23 14.39 42.53
CA GLN A 125 6.11 15.58 43.38
C GLN A 125 5.73 15.27 44.83
N THR A 126 4.92 14.24 45.08
CA THR A 126 4.38 14.00 46.43
C THR A 126 5.02 12.81 47.15
N GLY A 127 5.68 11.89 46.43
CA GLY A 127 6.27 10.68 47.02
C GLY A 127 5.27 9.77 47.74
N THR A 128 3.96 9.98 47.52
CA THR A 128 2.88 9.31 48.27
C THR A 128 2.34 8.05 47.62
N GLY A 129 2.77 7.68 46.41
CA GLY A 129 2.26 6.51 45.70
C GLY A 129 0.84 6.72 45.18
N THR A 130 0.72 6.79 43.85
CA THR A 130 -0.50 6.88 43.03
C THR A 130 -1.41 8.11 43.24
N PHE A 131 -1.95 8.61 42.13
CA PHE A 131 -2.87 9.74 42.05
C PHE A 131 -4.14 9.51 42.91
N GLY A 132 -4.64 8.27 42.96
CA GLY A 132 -5.81 7.88 43.75
C GLY A 132 -5.62 8.03 45.26
N GLY A 133 -4.43 7.71 45.79
CA GLY A 133 -4.15 7.78 47.24
C GLY A 133 -4.23 9.21 47.81
N MET A 134 -3.86 10.20 47.01
CA MET A 134 -3.98 11.62 47.40
C MET A 134 -5.44 12.08 47.35
N ILE A 135 -6.18 11.75 46.29
CA ILE A 135 -7.59 12.12 46.16
C ILE A 135 -8.45 11.47 47.25
N ASP A 136 -8.16 10.24 47.66
CA ASP A 136 -8.90 9.58 48.74
C ASP A 136 -8.62 10.19 50.12
N ARG A 137 -7.36 10.57 50.39
CA ARG A 137 -6.99 11.31 51.61
C ARG A 137 -7.71 12.67 51.69
N TRP A 138 -7.90 13.33 50.55
CA TRP A 138 -8.48 14.66 50.48
C TRP A 138 -10.01 14.64 50.44
N GLY A 139 -10.56 13.67 49.70
CA GLY A 139 -11.99 13.51 49.51
C GLY A 139 -12.78 13.24 50.79
N THR A 140 -12.15 12.56 51.75
CA THR A 140 -12.77 12.22 53.03
C THR A 140 -12.72 13.34 54.07
N THR A 141 -11.75 14.26 53.98
CA THR A 141 -11.52 15.25 55.04
C THR A 141 -12.00 16.67 54.67
N TRP A 142 -11.99 17.02 53.37
CA TRP A 142 -12.12 18.41 52.93
C TRP A 142 -13.41 18.72 52.15
N MET A 143 -13.91 17.77 51.35
CA MET A 143 -15.04 17.96 50.41
C MET A 143 -16.41 18.13 51.10
N SER A 144 -16.55 17.71 52.35
CA SER A 144 -17.82 17.83 53.09
C SER A 144 -18.05 19.20 53.75
N GLN A 145 -17.05 20.10 53.75
CA GLN A 145 -17.07 21.30 54.60
C GLN A 145 -17.03 22.66 53.87
N HIS A 146 -16.78 22.72 52.55
CA HIS A 146 -16.50 23.99 51.87
C HIS A 146 -17.26 24.15 50.53
N VAL A 147 -18.21 25.10 50.50
CA VAL A 147 -19.03 25.49 49.34
C VAL A 147 -18.28 26.50 48.47
N GLY A 148 -18.06 26.22 47.18
CA GLY A 148 -17.60 27.23 46.20
C GLY A 148 -16.49 26.84 45.21
N LEU A 149 -15.89 25.65 45.33
CA LEU A 149 -14.77 25.20 44.49
C LEU A 149 -15.17 24.17 43.41
N GLY A 150 -16.42 24.20 42.95
CA GLY A 150 -17.00 23.18 42.04
C GLY A 150 -16.26 22.95 40.71
N GLU A 151 -15.42 23.89 40.27
CA GLU A 151 -14.62 23.76 39.04
C GLU A 151 -13.35 22.93 39.26
N ILE A 152 -12.70 23.11 40.42
CA ILE A 152 -11.58 22.27 40.85
C ILE A 152 -12.10 20.89 41.22
N ASP A 153 -13.28 20.81 41.84
CA ASP A 153 -13.98 19.56 42.14
C ASP A 153 -14.40 18.82 40.86
N ALA A 154 -14.90 19.51 39.84
CA ALA A 154 -15.21 18.89 38.54
C ALA A 154 -13.94 18.37 37.84
N ARG A 155 -12.84 19.13 37.85
CA ARG A 155 -11.58 18.71 37.23
C ARG A 155 -10.92 17.57 38.01
N LEU A 156 -10.91 17.63 39.35
CA LEU A 156 -10.46 16.55 40.24
C LEU A 156 -11.36 15.33 40.16
N GLY A 157 -12.68 15.50 40.02
CA GLY A 157 -13.66 14.45 39.85
C GLY A 157 -13.48 13.72 38.52
N LEU A 158 -13.29 14.47 37.43
CA LEU A 158 -12.91 13.92 36.12
C LEU A 158 -11.58 13.18 36.19
N LEU A 159 -10.57 13.74 36.85
CA LEU A 159 -9.29 13.06 37.04
C LEU A 159 -9.44 11.83 37.95
N LYS A 160 -10.26 11.86 39.00
CA LYS A 160 -10.51 10.73 39.91
C LYS A 160 -11.25 9.59 39.20
N GLU A 161 -12.29 9.93 38.46
CA GLU A 161 -13.11 8.99 37.69
C GLU A 161 -12.30 8.36 36.55
N ARG A 162 -11.37 9.10 35.96
CA ARG A 162 -10.57 8.65 34.81
C ARG A 162 -9.18 8.07 35.16
N VAL A 163 -8.65 8.32 36.36
CA VAL A 163 -7.33 7.82 36.85
C VAL A 163 -7.50 6.77 37.97
N ALA A 164 -8.72 6.44 38.39
CA ALA A 164 -8.94 5.17 39.09
C ALA A 164 -8.42 4.02 38.20
N PRO A 165 -7.83 2.94 38.75
CA PRO A 165 -7.39 1.80 37.97
C PRO A 165 -8.60 1.20 37.24
N GLY A 166 -8.83 1.68 36.02
CA GLY A 166 -9.88 1.24 35.13
C GLY A 166 -9.50 -0.12 34.56
N SER A 167 -10.48 -0.81 33.98
CA SER A 167 -10.14 -1.93 33.12
C SER A 167 -9.29 -1.42 31.95
N ARG A 168 -8.55 -2.34 31.33
CA ARG A 168 -7.76 -2.06 30.13
C ARG A 168 -8.59 -1.31 29.07
N GLU A 169 -9.83 -1.73 28.87
CA GLU A 169 -10.78 -1.16 27.91
C GLU A 169 -11.11 0.30 28.25
N ALA A 170 -11.35 0.61 29.53
CA ALA A 170 -11.59 1.99 29.95
C ALA A 170 -10.39 2.91 29.70
N LEU A 171 -9.16 2.40 29.89
CA LEU A 171 -7.95 3.14 29.56
C LEU A 171 -7.79 3.35 28.05
N ILE A 172 -8.13 2.35 27.23
CA ILE A 172 -8.12 2.46 25.76
C ILE A 172 -9.14 3.50 25.30
N ASP A 173 -10.37 3.46 25.83
CA ASP A 173 -11.42 4.40 25.48
C ASP A 173 -11.00 5.85 25.80
N LEU A 174 -10.35 6.07 26.94
CA LEU A 174 -9.79 7.38 27.31
C LEU A 174 -8.65 7.81 26.39
N VAL A 175 -7.78 6.89 26.01
CA VAL A 175 -6.67 7.13 25.08
C VAL A 175 -7.17 7.39 23.66
N ALA A 176 -8.35 6.86 23.29
CA ALA A 176 -9.00 7.08 22.00
C ALA A 176 -9.90 8.33 21.98
N ASP A 177 -10.47 8.74 23.12
CA ASP A 177 -11.35 9.92 23.24
C ASP A 177 -10.63 11.20 22.82
N SER A 178 -11.09 11.82 21.72
CA SER A 178 -10.52 13.06 21.18
C SER A 178 -10.89 14.31 21.97
N THR A 179 -11.85 14.19 22.89
CA THR A 179 -12.30 15.27 23.77
C THR A 179 -11.62 15.24 25.14
N ALA A 180 -10.90 14.15 25.45
CA ALA A 180 -10.17 14.01 26.70
C ALA A 180 -9.02 15.03 26.82
N PRO A 181 -8.83 15.66 27.99
CA PRO A 181 -7.69 16.54 28.23
C PRO A 181 -6.34 15.81 28.02
N PRO A 182 -5.33 16.45 27.41
CA PRO A 182 -4.03 15.81 27.15
C PRO A 182 -3.36 15.20 28.37
N GLU A 183 -3.50 15.79 29.56
CA GLU A 183 -2.97 15.26 30.81
C GLU A 183 -3.60 13.92 31.20
N VAL A 184 -4.90 13.75 30.93
CA VAL A 184 -5.63 12.49 31.15
C VAL A 184 -5.17 11.46 30.13
N VAL A 185 -5.10 11.84 28.85
CA VAL A 185 -4.61 10.95 27.79
C VAL A 185 -3.19 10.48 28.09
N TYR A 186 -2.30 11.35 28.58
CA TYR A 186 -0.92 10.98 28.91
C TYR A 186 -0.86 9.99 30.07
N ALA A 187 -1.61 10.24 31.15
CA ALA A 187 -1.67 9.35 32.31
C ALA A 187 -2.24 7.97 31.94
N SER A 188 -3.41 7.94 31.27
CA SER A 188 -4.03 6.69 30.82
C SER A 188 -3.15 5.95 29.81
N TRP A 189 -2.51 6.67 28.89
CA TRP A 189 -1.55 6.07 27.97
C TRP A 189 -0.38 5.45 28.73
N PHE A 190 0.17 6.10 29.76
CA PHE A 190 1.25 5.53 30.55
C PHE A 190 0.81 4.28 31.35
N ASP A 191 -0.38 4.31 31.94
CA ASP A 191 -0.93 3.20 32.74
C ASP A 191 -1.17 1.94 31.90
N LEU A 192 -1.46 2.08 30.60
CA LEU A 192 -1.56 0.96 29.66
C LEU A 192 -0.26 0.11 29.57
N ASN A 193 0.89 0.60 30.08
CA ASN A 193 2.11 -0.22 30.18
C ASN A 193 1.97 -1.37 31.17
N THR A 194 1.05 -1.27 32.13
CA THR A 194 0.79 -2.28 33.17
C THR A 194 -0.47 -3.10 32.92
N ALA A 195 -1.22 -2.77 31.85
CA ALA A 195 -2.46 -3.46 31.52
C ALA A 195 -2.21 -4.93 31.15
N THR A 196 -3.16 -5.79 31.50
CA THR A 196 -3.17 -7.21 31.12
C THR A 196 -4.46 -7.53 30.37
N PRO A 197 -4.40 -8.04 29.12
CA PRO A 197 -3.19 -8.30 28.34
C PRO A 197 -2.42 -7.03 27.97
N ALA A 198 -1.13 -7.19 27.66
CA ALA A 198 -0.24 -6.07 27.33
C ALA A 198 -0.79 -5.25 26.16
N TRP A 199 -0.81 -3.92 26.30
CA TRP A 199 -1.26 -2.99 25.26
C TRP A 199 -0.07 -2.30 24.58
N PRO A 200 -0.03 -2.18 23.24
CA PRO A 200 -0.92 -2.84 22.29
C PRO A 200 -0.56 -4.32 22.12
N SER A 201 -1.56 -5.16 21.82
CA SER A 201 -1.40 -6.59 21.52
C SER A 201 -1.37 -6.91 20.03
N ASP A 202 -1.88 -6.01 19.19
CA ASP A 202 -1.94 -6.19 17.74
C ASP A 202 -1.80 -4.86 16.99
N ARG A 203 -1.95 -4.93 15.66
CA ARG A 203 -1.84 -3.77 14.77
C ARG A 203 -2.96 -2.74 14.98
N GLU A 204 -4.20 -3.16 15.18
CA GLU A 204 -5.34 -2.24 15.31
C GLU A 204 -5.21 -1.40 16.58
N GLU A 205 -4.77 -2.03 17.66
CA GLU A 205 -4.41 -1.35 18.90
C GLU A 205 -3.21 -0.42 18.71
N LEU A 206 -2.18 -0.82 17.94
CA LEU A 206 -1.04 0.04 17.63
C LEU A 206 -1.42 1.28 16.81
N VAL A 207 -2.42 1.17 15.91
CA VAL A 207 -2.98 2.34 15.19
C VAL A 207 -3.58 3.32 16.18
N THR A 208 -4.36 2.82 17.15
CA THR A 208 -4.94 3.64 18.22
C THR A 208 -3.85 4.29 19.09
N ASP A 209 -2.81 3.54 19.43
CA ASP A 209 -1.66 4.02 20.19
C ASP A 209 -0.89 5.13 19.45
N ALA A 210 -0.66 4.95 18.14
CA ALA A 210 0.00 5.93 17.29
C ALA A 210 -0.80 7.25 17.19
N ALA A 211 -2.12 7.17 17.05
CA ALA A 211 -2.99 8.34 17.07
C ALA A 211 -2.89 9.09 18.42
N ALA A 212 -2.91 8.37 19.54
CA ALA A 212 -2.77 8.96 20.85
C ALA A 212 -1.42 9.67 21.05
N VAL A 213 -0.31 9.04 20.65
CA VAL A 213 1.03 9.65 20.68
C VAL A 213 1.07 10.92 19.83
N GLY A 214 0.48 10.91 18.64
CA GLY A 214 0.37 12.10 17.78
C GLY A 214 -0.36 13.26 18.46
N ARG A 215 -1.49 12.99 19.13
CA ARG A 215 -2.25 14.00 19.88
C ARG A 215 -1.46 14.56 21.07
N LEU A 216 -0.81 13.68 21.84
CA LEU A 216 0.02 14.07 22.97
C LEU A 216 1.15 15.00 22.52
N ARG A 217 1.85 14.67 21.43
CA ARG A 217 2.89 15.53 20.85
C ARG A 217 2.37 16.89 20.39
N ALA A 218 1.20 16.94 19.76
CA ALA A 218 0.60 18.21 19.36
C ALA A 218 0.32 19.11 20.58
N ALA A 219 -0.11 18.52 21.70
CA ALA A 219 -0.39 19.23 22.94
C ALA A 219 0.87 19.64 23.72
N LEU A 220 2.03 19.01 23.49
CA LEU A 220 3.31 19.38 24.13
C LEU A 220 3.75 20.83 23.90
N GLY A 221 3.24 21.49 22.85
CA GLY A 221 3.54 22.88 22.55
C GLY A 221 3.14 23.86 23.65
N SER A 222 2.12 23.53 24.46
CA SER A 222 1.66 24.38 25.56
C SER A 222 2.54 24.29 26.82
N LEU A 223 3.42 23.27 26.91
CA LEU A 223 4.23 23.02 28.09
C LEU A 223 5.53 23.83 28.12
N PRO A 224 6.08 24.14 29.32
CA PRO A 224 7.43 24.68 29.46
C PRO A 224 8.49 23.79 28.81
N ALA A 225 9.53 24.37 28.20
CA ALA A 225 10.53 23.66 27.40
C ALA A 225 11.22 22.50 28.15
N ALA A 226 11.56 22.69 29.43
CA ALA A 226 12.18 21.65 30.25
C ALA A 226 11.25 20.43 30.41
N ARG A 227 9.97 20.66 30.69
CA ARG A 227 8.98 19.59 30.86
C ARG A 227 8.63 18.93 29.53
N ARG A 228 8.50 19.72 28.47
CA ARG A 228 8.32 19.24 27.09
C ARG A 228 9.36 18.18 26.73
N GLY A 229 10.65 18.45 26.97
CA GLY A 229 11.72 17.50 26.67
C GLY A 229 11.64 16.20 27.48
N GLN A 230 11.24 16.28 28.76
CA GLN A 230 11.06 15.10 29.60
C GLN A 230 9.92 14.20 29.10
N ILE A 231 8.77 14.81 28.80
CA ILE A 231 7.59 14.06 28.33
C ILE A 231 7.83 13.50 26.94
N GLU A 232 8.43 14.27 26.02
CA GLU A 232 8.81 13.78 24.69
C GLU A 232 9.73 12.55 24.79
N ALA A 233 10.73 12.57 25.68
CA ALA A 233 11.60 11.43 25.89
C ALA A 233 10.86 10.21 26.51
N SER A 234 9.87 10.45 27.38
CA SER A 234 9.02 9.40 27.94
C SER A 234 8.12 8.76 26.87
N LEU A 235 7.45 9.59 26.07
CA LEU A 235 6.61 9.16 24.95
C LEU A 235 7.42 8.33 23.95
N LYS A 236 8.61 8.79 23.56
CA LYS A 236 9.50 8.05 22.66
C LYS A 236 9.87 6.66 23.20
N ARG A 237 10.29 6.58 24.47
CA ARG A 237 10.63 5.28 25.09
C ARG A 237 9.44 4.33 25.14
N GLY A 238 8.27 4.81 25.56
CA GLY A 238 7.07 3.95 25.63
C GLY A 238 6.56 3.55 24.24
N ALA A 239 6.54 4.48 23.28
CA ALA A 239 6.17 4.22 21.89
C ALA A 239 7.10 3.18 21.25
N SER A 240 8.42 3.32 21.45
CA SER A 240 9.41 2.34 20.96
C SER A 240 9.16 0.95 21.52
N ALA A 241 8.94 0.83 22.85
CA ALA A 241 8.67 -0.45 23.48
C ALA A 241 7.36 -1.10 22.99
N ARG A 242 6.31 -0.30 22.77
CA ARG A 242 5.00 -0.76 22.29
C ARG A 242 5.03 -1.19 20.83
N TRP A 243 5.63 -0.37 19.97
CA TRP A 243 5.83 -0.71 18.57
C TRP A 243 6.66 -2.00 18.45
N SER A 244 7.78 -2.09 19.18
CA SER A 244 8.66 -3.27 19.17
C SER A 244 7.95 -4.54 19.61
N ARG A 245 6.98 -4.45 20.53
CA ARG A 245 6.18 -5.61 20.96
C ARG A 245 5.33 -6.15 19.82
N VAL A 246 4.57 -5.28 19.15
CA VAL A 246 3.71 -5.69 18.02
C VAL A 246 4.57 -6.14 16.83
N ALA A 247 5.69 -5.47 16.58
CA ALA A 247 6.66 -5.87 15.58
C ALA A 247 7.23 -7.28 15.82
N SER A 248 7.55 -7.62 17.08
CA SER A 248 8.02 -8.97 17.43
C SER A 248 6.97 -10.07 17.20
N ALA A 249 5.69 -9.71 17.23
CA ALA A 249 4.56 -10.63 17.02
C ALA A 249 4.09 -10.68 15.55
N ALA A 250 4.73 -9.93 14.64
CA ALA A 250 4.32 -9.88 13.24
C ALA A 250 4.55 -11.22 12.53
N ASP A 251 3.49 -11.77 11.96
CA ASP A 251 3.54 -13.04 11.22
C ASP A 251 3.95 -12.83 9.76
N GLY A 252 5.25 -12.59 9.54
CA GLY A 252 5.84 -12.45 8.21
C GLY A 252 5.87 -11.02 7.67
N TRP A 253 6.38 -10.90 6.44
CA TRP A 253 6.62 -9.62 5.77
C TRP A 253 5.40 -8.70 5.65
N PRO A 254 4.23 -9.17 5.17
CA PRO A 254 3.07 -8.29 5.00
C PRO A 254 2.61 -7.68 6.33
N ALA A 255 2.62 -8.47 7.40
CA ALA A 255 2.26 -8.02 8.74
C ALA A 255 3.26 -6.96 9.24
N PHE A 256 4.57 -7.24 9.18
CA PHE A 256 5.59 -6.30 9.65
C PHE A 256 5.62 -4.99 8.86
N ARG A 257 5.60 -5.07 7.52
CA ARG A 257 5.62 -3.89 6.63
C ARG A 257 4.46 -2.94 6.94
N SER A 258 3.29 -3.48 7.28
CA SER A 258 2.12 -2.67 7.67
C SER A 258 2.29 -1.89 8.99
N LEU A 259 3.32 -2.17 9.79
CA LEU A 259 3.66 -1.50 11.05
C LEU A 259 4.68 -0.38 10.86
N VAL A 260 5.47 -0.39 9.79
CA VAL A 260 6.55 0.60 9.56
C VAL A 260 6.03 2.04 9.50
N PRO A 261 4.92 2.35 8.78
CA PRO A 261 4.35 3.69 8.80
C PRO A 261 3.90 4.14 10.20
N LEU A 262 3.51 3.20 11.08
CA LEU A 262 3.08 3.49 12.43
C LEU A 262 4.25 3.92 13.33
N ALA A 263 5.47 3.41 13.11
CA ALA A 263 6.65 3.88 13.84
C ALA A 263 6.89 5.39 13.59
N SER A 264 6.78 5.81 12.33
CA SER A 264 6.93 7.23 11.94
C SER A 264 5.77 8.08 12.48
N ALA A 265 4.53 7.59 12.44
CA ALA A 265 3.38 8.27 13.04
C ALA A 265 3.54 8.42 14.57
N MET A 266 4.18 7.45 15.22
CA MET A 266 4.61 7.50 16.61
C MET A 266 5.88 8.32 16.82
N GLY A 267 6.38 9.03 15.80
CA GLY A 267 7.56 9.91 15.84
C GLY A 267 8.83 9.20 16.28
N LEU A 268 8.93 7.90 16.02
CA LEU A 268 10.13 7.11 16.21
C LEU A 268 11.04 7.35 15.01
N THR A 269 12.32 7.55 15.29
CA THR A 269 13.39 7.61 14.30
C THR A 269 14.26 6.35 14.40
N GLY A 270 15.18 6.14 13.46
CA GLY A 270 16.03 4.93 13.44
C GLY A 270 16.84 4.70 14.72
N GLY A 271 17.17 5.75 15.49
CA GLY A 271 17.84 5.61 16.79
C GLY A 271 16.90 5.29 17.96
N ASP A 272 15.59 5.47 17.78
CA ASP A 272 14.57 5.17 18.80
C ASP A 272 14.12 3.70 18.70
N ILE A 273 14.32 3.04 17.56
CA ILE A 273 13.90 1.66 17.29
C ILE A 273 15.06 0.71 17.61
N PRO A 274 14.82 -0.43 18.28
CA PRO A 274 15.87 -1.43 18.52
C PRO A 274 16.57 -1.84 17.22
N ALA A 275 17.91 -1.91 17.27
CA ALA A 275 18.75 -2.12 16.09
C ALA A 275 18.38 -3.39 15.32
N GLU A 276 17.89 -4.41 16.02
CA GLU A 276 17.50 -5.69 15.43
C GLU A 276 16.29 -5.61 14.48
N TYR A 277 15.49 -4.54 14.52
CA TYR A 277 14.40 -4.34 13.54
C TYR A 277 14.82 -3.49 12.34
N GLY A 278 15.97 -2.84 12.40
CA GLY A 278 16.26 -1.81 11.42
C GLY A 278 16.63 -2.38 10.04
N PHE A 279 17.07 -3.63 9.96
CA PHE A 279 17.13 -4.36 8.68
C PHE A 279 15.73 -4.49 8.06
N ASP A 280 14.75 -4.96 8.82
CA ASP A 280 13.40 -5.18 8.29
C ASP A 280 12.73 -3.86 7.90
N ILE A 281 12.99 -2.79 8.65
CA ILE A 281 12.54 -1.43 8.30
C ILE A 281 13.19 -0.94 7.02
N LEU A 282 14.51 -1.14 6.85
CA LEU A 282 15.21 -0.78 5.61
C LEU A 282 14.61 -1.53 4.41
N ALA A 283 14.44 -2.85 4.54
CA ALA A 283 13.88 -3.69 3.49
C ALA A 283 12.46 -3.25 3.13
N ALA A 284 11.61 -2.95 4.12
CA ALA A 284 10.26 -2.42 3.90
C ALA A 284 10.28 -1.06 3.19
N GLY A 285 11.18 -0.14 3.58
CA GLY A 285 11.33 1.15 2.90
C GLY A 285 11.80 1.02 1.45
N LEU A 286 12.70 0.07 1.17
CA LEU A 286 13.13 -0.25 -0.19
C LEU A 286 12.00 -0.89 -1.02
N MET A 287 11.14 -1.72 -0.41
CA MET A 287 9.93 -2.25 -1.07
C MET A 287 9.00 -1.12 -1.49
N ASP A 288 8.72 -0.18 -0.59
CA ASP A 288 7.86 0.97 -0.86
C ASP A 288 8.41 1.84 -2.01
N LEU A 289 9.73 2.08 -2.05
CA LEU A 289 10.41 2.83 -3.10
C LEU A 289 10.37 2.13 -4.47
N VAL A 290 10.58 0.81 -4.48
CA VAL A 290 10.49 0.01 -5.72
C VAL A 290 9.05 -0.01 -6.25
N GLU A 291 8.06 -0.15 -5.37
CA GLU A 291 6.65 -0.23 -5.77
C GLU A 291 6.06 1.13 -6.17
N SER A 292 6.54 2.24 -5.59
CA SER A 292 6.11 3.58 -5.99
C SER A 292 6.62 3.99 -7.36
N GLY A 293 7.69 3.34 -7.86
CA GLY A 293 8.37 3.70 -9.10
C GLY A 293 9.12 5.02 -9.01
N GLU A 294 9.32 5.55 -7.80
CA GLU A 294 10.15 6.73 -7.59
C GLU A 294 11.60 6.46 -8.01
N ALA A 295 12.25 7.47 -8.60
CA ALA A 295 13.63 7.35 -9.01
C ALA A 295 14.50 7.10 -7.78
N LEU A 296 15.16 5.95 -7.74
CA LEU A 296 16.03 5.57 -6.65
C LEU A 296 17.31 6.43 -6.67
N ASP A 297 17.56 7.20 -5.61
CA ASP A 297 18.88 7.82 -5.40
C ASP A 297 19.87 6.72 -5.02
N ARG A 298 20.73 6.38 -5.97
CA ARG A 298 21.71 5.31 -5.86
C ARG A 298 22.72 5.55 -4.74
N ASP A 299 23.16 6.80 -4.56
CA ASP A 299 24.15 7.14 -3.55
C ASP A 299 23.52 7.06 -2.15
N GLU A 300 22.27 7.50 -2.00
CA GLU A 300 21.51 7.38 -0.77
C GLU A 300 21.27 5.90 -0.38
N MET A 301 20.85 5.07 -1.33
CA MET A 301 20.69 3.63 -1.11
C MET A 301 22.00 2.94 -0.76
N ALA A 302 23.09 3.26 -1.47
CA ALA A 302 24.40 2.70 -1.20
C ALA A 302 24.87 3.07 0.20
N ALA A 303 24.69 4.33 0.62
CA ALA A 303 24.98 4.78 1.98
C ALA A 303 24.08 4.09 3.03
N GLY A 304 22.82 3.82 2.70
CA GLY A 304 21.90 3.04 3.53
C GLY A 304 22.39 1.60 3.73
N VAL A 305 22.71 0.89 2.64
CA VAL A 305 23.24 -0.48 2.66
C VAL A 305 24.57 -0.56 3.41
N ASP A 306 25.49 0.37 3.15
CA ASP A 306 26.79 0.42 3.84
C ASP A 306 26.64 0.67 5.35
N ARG A 307 25.65 1.45 5.77
CA ARG A 307 25.33 1.66 7.20
C ARG A 307 24.91 0.36 7.88
N TRP A 308 24.15 -0.49 7.20
CA TRP A 308 23.69 -1.78 7.74
C TRP A 308 24.73 -2.89 7.64
N LEU A 309 25.65 -2.82 6.69
CA LEU A 309 26.82 -3.70 6.63
C LEU A 309 27.87 -3.37 7.69
N ALA A 310 27.80 -2.21 8.35
CA ALA A 310 28.74 -1.81 9.39
C ALA A 310 28.60 -2.69 10.65
N PRO A 311 29.72 -3.01 11.35
CA PRO A 311 29.66 -3.73 12.62
C PRO A 311 28.75 -3.04 13.64
N GLY A 312 27.91 -3.82 14.34
CA GLY A 312 27.00 -3.30 15.37
C GLY A 312 25.62 -2.88 14.87
N ALA A 313 25.31 -3.08 13.59
CA ALA A 313 23.98 -2.82 13.01
C ALA A 313 22.94 -3.91 13.37
N GLY A 314 23.15 -4.72 14.41
CA GLY A 314 22.16 -5.71 14.86
C GLY A 314 21.94 -6.92 13.93
N LEU A 315 22.82 -7.13 12.94
CA LEU A 315 22.76 -8.28 12.02
C LEU A 315 23.52 -9.51 12.52
N ASP A 316 24.08 -9.47 13.73
CA ASP A 316 24.83 -10.58 14.31
C ASP A 316 23.92 -11.81 14.43
N GLY A 317 24.27 -12.89 13.72
CA GLY A 317 23.47 -14.12 13.68
C GLY A 317 22.58 -14.30 12.43
N HIS A 318 22.56 -13.33 11.52
CA HIS A 318 21.73 -13.34 10.30
C HIS A 318 22.58 -13.35 9.00
N PRO A 319 23.28 -14.45 8.67
CA PRO A 319 24.14 -14.54 7.47
C PRO A 319 23.36 -14.37 6.15
N GLU A 320 22.07 -14.67 6.13
CA GLU A 320 21.17 -14.40 5.01
C GLU A 320 21.00 -12.89 4.74
N ALA A 321 20.81 -12.06 5.78
CA ALA A 321 20.72 -10.61 5.64
C ALA A 321 22.03 -10.02 5.11
N PHE A 322 23.18 -10.50 5.60
CA PHE A 322 24.49 -10.08 5.09
C PHE A 322 24.70 -10.42 3.62
N ARG A 323 24.32 -11.64 3.19
CA ARG A 323 24.39 -12.03 1.77
C ARG A 323 23.46 -11.18 0.91
N TRP A 324 22.26 -10.90 1.41
CA TRP A 324 21.29 -10.06 0.73
C TRP A 324 21.81 -8.61 0.58
N LEU A 325 22.29 -7.98 1.67
CA LEU A 325 22.88 -6.64 1.62
C LEU A 325 24.15 -6.59 0.77
N GLY A 326 24.97 -7.65 0.79
CA GLY A 326 26.14 -7.78 -0.07
C GLY A 326 25.76 -7.80 -1.55
N SER A 327 24.72 -8.54 -1.90
CA SER A 327 24.16 -8.57 -3.27
C SER A 327 23.61 -7.21 -3.66
N MET A 328 22.89 -6.54 -2.75
CA MET A 328 22.39 -5.17 -2.97
C MET A 328 23.56 -4.21 -3.24
N ARG A 329 24.61 -4.26 -2.41
CA ARG A 329 25.79 -3.42 -2.57
C ARG A 329 26.50 -3.67 -3.89
N GLU A 330 26.63 -4.92 -4.31
CA GLU A 330 27.23 -5.27 -5.60
C GLU A 330 26.44 -4.66 -6.76
N LYS A 331 25.10 -4.75 -6.72
CA LYS A 331 24.22 -4.12 -7.71
C LYS A 331 24.32 -2.60 -7.71
N LEU A 332 24.35 -2.00 -6.51
CA LEU A 332 24.55 -0.56 -6.32
C LEU A 332 25.97 -0.09 -6.67
N ALA A 333 26.95 -0.98 -6.80
CA ALA A 333 28.31 -0.67 -7.23
C ALA A 333 28.52 -0.91 -8.74
N GLY A 334 27.72 -1.80 -9.35
CA GLY A 334 27.77 -2.08 -10.78
C GLY A 334 27.53 -0.83 -11.61
N ARG A 335 28.31 -0.61 -12.68
CA ARG A 335 28.10 0.57 -13.55
C ARG A 335 26.62 0.67 -13.91
N GLU A 336 26.03 1.87 -13.83
CA GLU A 336 24.74 2.11 -14.47
C GLU A 336 24.82 1.47 -15.86
N SER A 337 23.90 0.56 -16.17
CA SER A 337 23.69 0.17 -17.54
C SER A 337 23.43 1.48 -18.26
N GLY A 338 24.43 1.94 -19.03
CA GLY A 338 24.35 3.25 -19.66
C GLY A 338 23.04 3.34 -20.44
N ASP A 339 22.43 4.53 -20.48
CA ASP A 339 21.14 4.77 -21.14
C ASP A 339 20.99 3.89 -22.38
N VAL A 340 20.12 2.89 -22.27
CA VAL A 340 19.89 1.92 -23.33
C VAL A 340 19.26 2.69 -24.47
N ASP A 341 19.99 2.88 -25.58
CA ASP A 341 19.37 3.45 -26.78
C ASP A 341 18.47 2.39 -27.41
N TYR A 342 17.20 2.39 -26.99
CA TYR A 342 16.16 1.47 -27.49
C TYR A 342 15.96 1.57 -29.01
N ARG A 343 16.45 2.62 -29.67
CA ARG A 343 16.45 2.73 -31.14
C ARG A 343 17.49 1.83 -31.80
N THR A 344 18.40 1.26 -31.02
CA THR A 344 19.51 0.44 -31.50
C THR A 344 19.42 -1.02 -31.07
N ILE A 345 18.29 -1.46 -30.50
CA ILE A 345 18.02 -2.87 -30.17
C ILE A 345 16.61 -3.26 -30.65
N GLY A 346 16.35 -4.57 -30.80
CA GLY A 346 15.01 -5.07 -31.14
C GLY A 346 14.44 -4.43 -32.42
N PRO A 347 13.13 -4.10 -32.43
CA PRO A 347 12.51 -3.39 -33.55
C PRO A 347 13.11 -2.02 -33.84
N GLY A 348 13.77 -1.36 -32.87
CA GLY A 348 14.50 -0.12 -33.09
C GLY A 348 15.56 -0.27 -34.19
N ARG A 349 16.29 -1.39 -34.21
CA ARG A 349 17.28 -1.70 -35.27
C ARG A 349 16.64 -1.80 -36.66
N ALA A 350 15.39 -2.27 -36.71
CA ALA A 350 14.59 -2.33 -37.93
C ALA A 350 13.93 -0.98 -38.29
N GLY A 351 14.28 0.10 -37.58
CA GLY A 351 13.80 1.46 -37.84
C GLY A 351 12.43 1.78 -37.24
N TRP A 352 11.96 0.99 -36.28
CA TRP A 352 10.72 1.29 -35.55
C TRP A 352 10.94 2.45 -34.58
N ALA A 353 9.93 3.31 -34.43
CA ALA A 353 9.94 4.31 -33.37
C ALA A 353 9.65 3.61 -32.04
N VAL A 354 10.26 4.09 -30.95
CA VAL A 354 10.13 3.49 -29.62
C VAL A 354 9.76 4.52 -28.58
N GLU A 355 8.83 4.13 -27.72
CA GLU A 355 8.45 4.86 -26.51
C GLU A 355 8.67 3.96 -25.28
N PRO A 356 9.65 4.29 -24.41
CA PRO A 356 9.87 3.55 -23.17
C PRO A 356 8.88 3.97 -22.09
N PHE A 357 8.35 3.00 -21.36
CA PHE A 357 7.46 3.15 -20.20
C PHE A 357 8.04 2.40 -19.00
N GLU A 358 7.53 2.68 -17.80
CA GLU A 358 7.90 1.97 -16.56
C GLU A 358 9.43 1.87 -16.37
N SER A 359 10.14 2.99 -16.57
CA SER A 359 11.61 3.04 -16.50
C SER A 359 12.30 2.03 -17.44
N GLY A 360 11.72 1.79 -18.61
CA GLY A 360 12.24 0.87 -19.61
C GLY A 360 11.80 -0.58 -19.41
N ARG A 361 10.99 -0.91 -18.40
CA ARG A 361 10.42 -2.27 -18.25
C ARG A 361 9.42 -2.61 -19.33
N ARG A 362 8.80 -1.61 -19.94
CA ARG A 362 7.86 -1.78 -21.05
C ARG A 362 8.27 -0.85 -22.20
N LEU A 363 8.27 -1.36 -23.42
CA LEU A 363 8.61 -0.62 -24.63
C LEU A 363 7.45 -0.73 -25.61
N ASN A 364 6.96 0.39 -26.13
CA ASN A 364 6.02 0.39 -27.25
C ASN A 364 6.76 0.76 -28.52
N TYR A 365 6.82 -0.17 -29.48
CA TYR A 365 7.37 0.08 -30.80
C TYR A 365 6.26 0.35 -31.80
N THR A 366 6.42 1.39 -32.61
CA THR A 366 5.47 1.77 -33.64
C THR A 366 6.16 1.90 -35.00
N ARG A 367 5.50 1.38 -36.03
CA ARG A 367 5.95 1.51 -37.43
C ARG A 367 4.85 2.12 -38.29
N LEU A 368 5.20 3.19 -39.00
CA LEU A 368 4.28 3.85 -39.93
C LEU A 368 4.31 3.15 -41.29
N ARG A 369 3.14 2.68 -41.73
CA ARG A 369 2.88 2.16 -43.07
C ARG A 369 2.13 3.20 -43.90
N GLU A 370 2.68 3.54 -45.07
CA GLU A 370 2.05 4.42 -46.08
C GLU A 370 1.53 5.76 -45.50
N ARG A 371 2.14 6.24 -44.41
CA ARG A 371 1.75 7.45 -43.63
C ARG A 371 0.37 7.43 -42.96
N VAL A 372 -0.35 6.31 -42.94
CA VAL A 372 -1.74 6.27 -42.40
C VAL A 372 -1.99 5.11 -41.44
N ARG A 373 -1.32 3.95 -41.59
CA ARG A 373 -1.51 2.81 -40.69
C ARG A 373 -0.31 2.68 -39.76
N VAL A 374 -0.57 2.42 -38.48
CA VAL A 374 0.47 2.18 -37.47
C VAL A 374 0.39 0.72 -37.09
N VAL A 375 1.51 0.00 -37.20
CA VAL A 375 1.67 -1.30 -36.52
C VAL A 375 2.29 -1.00 -35.17
N GLU A 376 1.63 -1.42 -34.10
CA GLU A 376 2.06 -1.21 -32.72
C GLU A 376 2.37 -2.54 -32.06
N MET A 377 3.45 -2.58 -31.30
CA MET A 377 3.96 -3.77 -30.65
C MET A 377 4.52 -3.37 -29.28
N ALA A 378 3.83 -3.79 -28.21
CA ALA A 378 4.31 -3.62 -26.85
C ALA A 378 5.20 -4.79 -26.45
N PHE A 379 6.30 -4.51 -25.76
CA PHE A 379 7.23 -5.49 -25.21
C PHE A 379 7.44 -5.24 -23.73
N ARG A 380 7.62 -6.32 -22.98
CA ARG A 380 7.88 -6.27 -21.55
C ARG A 380 9.17 -7.00 -21.23
N LEU A 381 9.96 -6.40 -20.35
CA LEU A 381 11.20 -6.97 -19.84
C LEU A 381 10.87 -8.13 -18.91
N ILE A 382 11.42 -9.29 -19.24
CA ILE A 382 11.43 -10.50 -18.40
C ILE A 382 12.88 -10.91 -18.14
N GLU A 383 13.10 -11.56 -17.01
CA GLU A 383 14.39 -12.11 -16.66
C GLU A 383 14.30 -13.63 -16.71
N THR A 384 15.33 -14.25 -17.29
CA THR A 384 15.48 -15.69 -17.30
C THR A 384 16.85 -16.05 -16.75
N PRO A 385 16.97 -17.18 -16.02
CA PRO A 385 18.27 -17.64 -15.52
C PRO A 385 19.31 -17.84 -16.64
N GLU A 386 18.86 -18.21 -17.85
CA GLU A 386 19.75 -18.57 -18.96
C GLU A 386 20.00 -17.45 -19.99
N SER A 387 18.98 -16.70 -20.39
CA SER A 387 19.10 -15.63 -21.40
C SER A 387 19.35 -14.26 -20.77
N GLY A 388 19.26 -14.14 -19.44
CA GLY A 388 19.27 -12.85 -18.75
C GLY A 388 18.03 -12.02 -19.10
N ALA A 389 18.23 -10.72 -19.30
CA ALA A 389 17.16 -9.76 -19.55
C ALA A 389 16.70 -9.77 -21.02
N VAL A 390 15.43 -10.10 -21.25
CA VAL A 390 14.83 -10.23 -22.58
C VAL A 390 13.55 -9.40 -22.63
N TYR A 391 13.33 -8.70 -23.75
CA TYR A 391 12.05 -8.08 -24.05
C TYR A 391 11.20 -9.07 -24.85
N LEU A 392 10.07 -9.48 -24.28
CA LEU A 392 9.09 -10.34 -24.92
C LEU A 392 7.86 -9.51 -25.29
N SER A 393 7.31 -9.68 -26.50
CA SER A 393 6.10 -8.96 -26.89
C SER A 393 4.94 -9.36 -25.96
N GLU A 394 4.15 -8.37 -25.53
CA GLU A 394 3.00 -8.58 -24.64
C GLU A 394 1.92 -9.43 -25.31
N THR A 395 1.86 -9.40 -26.65
CA THR A 395 0.86 -10.11 -27.46
C THR A 395 1.53 -11.02 -28.50
N GLU A 396 0.76 -11.89 -29.13
CA GLU A 396 1.17 -12.60 -30.35
C GLU A 396 1.37 -11.61 -31.50
N ALA A 397 2.10 -12.04 -32.54
CA ALA A 397 2.32 -11.25 -33.74
C ALA A 397 0.97 -11.06 -34.50
N PRO A 398 0.53 -9.82 -34.77
CA PRO A 398 -0.70 -9.59 -35.51
C PRO A 398 -0.54 -9.85 -37.00
N ALA A 399 -1.65 -10.14 -37.69
CA ALA A 399 -1.68 -10.29 -39.15
C ALA A 399 -1.19 -9.02 -39.89
N SER A 400 -1.40 -7.84 -39.30
CA SER A 400 -0.88 -6.56 -39.80
C SER A 400 0.64 -6.55 -39.98
N LEU A 401 1.38 -7.27 -39.14
CA LEU A 401 2.85 -7.41 -39.24
C LEU A 401 3.24 -8.13 -40.53
N LEU A 402 2.55 -9.22 -40.88
CA LEU A 402 2.77 -9.92 -42.15
C LEU A 402 2.46 -9.00 -43.34
N PHE A 403 1.34 -8.27 -43.30
CA PHE A 403 0.97 -7.38 -44.40
C PHE A 403 1.95 -6.23 -44.59
N ASP A 404 2.60 -5.77 -43.54
CA ASP A 404 3.61 -4.72 -43.61
C ASP A 404 4.84 -5.20 -44.40
N PHE A 405 5.38 -6.38 -44.06
CA PHE A 405 6.54 -6.93 -44.75
C PHE A 405 6.22 -7.49 -46.15
N ALA A 406 5.07 -8.16 -46.32
CA ALA A 406 4.75 -8.90 -47.54
C ALA A 406 4.08 -8.07 -48.65
N LEU A 407 3.56 -6.86 -48.37
CA LEU A 407 2.86 -6.05 -49.37
C LEU A 407 3.53 -4.72 -49.72
N ALA A 408 4.31 -4.14 -48.81
CA ALA A 408 4.78 -2.75 -48.95
C ALA A 408 6.30 -2.59 -48.83
N GLY A 409 7.03 -3.65 -48.47
CA GLY A 409 8.47 -3.60 -48.20
C GLY A 409 9.36 -4.11 -49.34
N PRO A 410 10.66 -3.73 -49.35
CA PRO A 410 11.66 -4.37 -50.21
C PRO A 410 11.84 -5.87 -49.93
N ASP A 411 11.37 -6.33 -48.77
CA ASP A 411 11.45 -7.72 -48.29
C ASP A 411 10.25 -8.59 -48.69
N ALA A 412 9.32 -8.06 -49.50
CA ALA A 412 8.10 -8.79 -49.86
C ALA A 412 8.39 -10.12 -50.59
N ASP A 413 9.33 -10.11 -51.53
CA ASP A 413 9.70 -11.33 -52.28
C ASP A 413 10.35 -12.38 -51.38
N LEU A 414 11.06 -11.95 -50.33
CA LEU A 414 11.65 -12.84 -49.35
C LEU A 414 10.55 -13.53 -48.56
N VAL A 415 9.66 -12.76 -47.91
CA VAL A 415 8.57 -13.33 -47.08
C VAL A 415 7.62 -14.19 -47.92
N LEU A 416 7.20 -13.70 -49.09
CA LEU A 416 6.35 -14.49 -50.00
C LEU A 416 7.09 -15.70 -50.60
N GLY A 417 8.42 -15.68 -50.61
CA GLY A 417 9.27 -16.80 -51.01
C GLY A 417 9.32 -17.91 -49.96
N THR A 418 9.22 -17.58 -48.66
CA THR A 418 9.22 -18.56 -47.57
C THR A 418 7.86 -19.18 -47.31
N MET A 419 6.79 -18.50 -47.73
CA MET A 419 5.42 -18.98 -47.65
C MET A 419 5.15 -19.90 -48.85
N ASP A 420 5.46 -21.20 -48.70
CA ASP A 420 5.32 -22.33 -49.63
C ASP A 420 4.86 -21.98 -51.08
N PRO A 421 5.79 -22.00 -52.06
CA PRO A 421 5.54 -21.49 -53.42
C PRO A 421 4.71 -22.42 -54.32
N ASP A 422 4.45 -23.67 -53.93
CA ASP A 422 3.90 -24.67 -54.84
C ASP A 422 2.39 -24.58 -55.02
N TRP A 423 1.69 -23.82 -54.18
CA TRP A 423 0.24 -23.65 -54.33
C TRP A 423 -0.09 -22.60 -55.39
N LYS A 424 -0.92 -23.00 -56.33
CA LYS A 424 -1.58 -22.06 -57.24
C LYS A 424 -2.39 -21.09 -56.39
N PRO A 425 -2.27 -19.76 -56.59
CA PRO A 425 -3.10 -18.82 -55.86
C PRO A 425 -4.59 -19.13 -56.09
N LEU A 426 -5.38 -19.11 -55.00
CA LEU A 426 -6.77 -19.58 -54.91
C LEU A 426 -6.96 -21.09 -54.66
N GLU A 427 -5.90 -21.88 -54.64
CA GLU A 427 -5.92 -23.33 -54.37
C GLU A 427 -5.19 -23.68 -53.06
N ASP A 428 -5.17 -22.77 -52.07
CA ASP A 428 -4.62 -23.08 -50.73
C ASP A 428 -5.36 -24.29 -50.15
N PRO A 429 -4.72 -25.47 -50.08
CA PRO A 429 -5.40 -26.71 -49.74
C PRO A 429 -5.58 -26.86 -48.23
N ARG A 430 -4.97 -25.96 -47.44
CA ARG A 430 -4.98 -26.06 -45.98
C ARG A 430 -6.38 -25.78 -45.44
N ALA A 431 -6.87 -26.72 -44.64
CA ALA A 431 -8.13 -26.61 -43.91
C ALA A 431 -7.99 -25.83 -42.59
N GLY A 432 -9.13 -25.51 -41.96
CA GLY A 432 -9.18 -24.74 -40.70
C GLY A 432 -9.40 -23.24 -40.85
N PRO A 433 -9.37 -22.49 -39.72
CA PRO A 433 -9.43 -21.03 -39.72
C PRO A 433 -8.19 -20.41 -40.39
N ARG A 434 -8.33 -19.15 -40.86
CA ARG A 434 -7.27 -18.36 -41.49
C ARG A 434 -7.54 -16.86 -41.40
N VAL A 435 -6.49 -16.09 -41.17
CA VAL A 435 -6.54 -14.62 -41.17
C VAL A 435 -6.16 -14.01 -42.52
N TRP A 436 -5.46 -14.76 -43.38
CA TRP A 436 -5.00 -14.28 -44.67
C TRP A 436 -5.23 -15.30 -45.78
N THR A 437 -5.24 -14.83 -47.03
CA THR A 437 -5.40 -15.66 -48.23
C THR A 437 -4.49 -15.21 -49.35
N TRP A 438 -4.12 -16.14 -50.23
CA TRP A 438 -3.42 -15.84 -51.47
C TRP A 438 -4.32 -15.10 -52.46
N ARG A 439 -3.76 -14.08 -53.12
CA ARG A 439 -4.36 -13.37 -54.25
C ARG A 439 -3.46 -13.45 -55.46
N ARG A 440 -4.07 -13.62 -56.64
CA ARG A 440 -3.47 -13.23 -57.92
C ARG A 440 -3.71 -11.74 -58.17
N PRO A 441 -2.70 -10.87 -58.07
CA PRO A 441 -2.79 -9.52 -58.61
C PRO A 441 -3.04 -9.61 -60.12
N ARG A 442 -3.68 -8.58 -60.70
CA ARG A 442 -3.96 -8.53 -62.15
C ARG A 442 -2.71 -8.58 -63.05
N GLY A 443 -1.51 -8.49 -62.48
CA GLY A 443 -0.21 -8.58 -63.16
C GLY A 443 0.56 -9.89 -62.97
N GLY A 444 -0.03 -10.94 -62.39
CA GLY A 444 0.61 -12.26 -62.31
C GLY A 444 1.65 -12.46 -61.18
N GLY A 445 1.81 -11.50 -60.28
CA GLY A 445 2.66 -11.63 -59.08
C GLY A 445 2.06 -12.51 -57.98
N ARG A 446 2.83 -12.80 -56.94
CA ARG A 446 2.32 -13.34 -55.67
C ARG A 446 1.82 -12.19 -54.81
N GLY A 447 0.79 -12.44 -54.02
CA GLY A 447 0.29 -11.45 -53.07
C GLY A 447 -0.65 -12.11 -52.07
N ILE A 448 -0.80 -11.47 -50.93
CA ILE A 448 -1.68 -11.90 -49.85
C ILE A 448 -2.71 -10.82 -49.53
N LEU A 449 -3.81 -11.21 -48.89
CA LEU A 449 -4.87 -10.33 -48.42
C LEU A 449 -5.32 -10.78 -47.05
N LEU A 450 -5.90 -9.86 -46.29
CA LEU A 450 -6.79 -10.23 -45.20
C LEU A 450 -7.92 -11.12 -45.74
N SER A 451 -8.14 -12.25 -45.07
CA SER A 451 -9.28 -13.13 -45.37
C SER A 451 -10.57 -12.41 -45.01
N ARG A 452 -11.64 -12.62 -45.77
CA ARG A 452 -12.97 -12.09 -45.38
C ARG A 452 -13.70 -12.98 -44.40
N THR A 453 -13.25 -14.23 -44.31
CA THR A 453 -13.92 -15.36 -43.68
C THR A 453 -12.85 -16.17 -42.95
N TRP A 454 -13.19 -16.79 -41.83
CA TRP A 454 -12.24 -17.64 -41.13
C TRP A 454 -11.94 -18.92 -41.93
N THR A 455 -12.91 -19.49 -42.63
CA THR A 455 -12.71 -20.76 -43.37
C THR A 455 -12.71 -20.56 -44.89
N ALA A 456 -12.25 -21.57 -45.63
CA ALA A 456 -12.22 -21.54 -47.08
C ALA A 456 -13.62 -21.62 -47.71
N PRO A 457 -14.00 -20.71 -48.63
CA PRO A 457 -15.33 -20.64 -49.23
C PRO A 457 -15.56 -21.72 -50.31
N SER A 458 -14.80 -22.82 -50.30
CA SER A 458 -14.87 -23.85 -51.34
C SER A 458 -16.22 -24.57 -51.30
N GLN A 459 -17.19 -24.01 -52.03
CA GLN A 459 -18.43 -24.60 -52.57
C GLN A 459 -19.68 -24.66 -51.68
N GLY A 460 -19.86 -23.74 -50.73
CA GLY A 460 -21.13 -23.59 -49.99
C GLY A 460 -21.37 -22.15 -49.55
N ASP A 461 -22.60 -21.83 -49.16
CA ASP A 461 -22.88 -20.57 -48.45
C ASP A 461 -22.19 -20.64 -47.07
N GLU A 462 -21.31 -19.68 -46.77
CA GLU A 462 -20.64 -19.59 -45.47
C GLU A 462 -21.64 -19.57 -44.31
N SER A 463 -22.85 -19.06 -44.56
CA SER A 463 -23.93 -19.07 -43.58
C SER A 463 -24.31 -20.49 -43.14
N GLU A 464 -24.19 -21.50 -44.02
CA GLU A 464 -24.50 -22.90 -43.70
C GLU A 464 -23.40 -23.57 -42.86
N TYR A 465 -22.16 -23.06 -42.93
CA TYR A 465 -21.05 -23.63 -42.17
C TYR A 465 -21.19 -23.37 -40.67
N TYR A 466 -21.62 -22.17 -40.27
CA TYR A 466 -21.70 -21.82 -38.86
C TYR A 466 -23.01 -22.24 -38.20
N ALA A 467 -22.92 -22.70 -36.96
CA ALA A 467 -24.08 -22.95 -36.12
C ALA A 467 -24.93 -21.67 -35.98
N GLY A 468 -26.25 -21.82 -36.04
CA GLY A 468 -27.20 -20.69 -35.99
C GLY A 468 -26.91 -19.69 -34.85
N PRO A 469 -26.73 -20.13 -33.59
CA PRO A 469 -26.43 -19.23 -32.48
C PRO A 469 -25.13 -18.45 -32.60
N LEU A 470 -24.14 -18.96 -33.34
CA LEU A 470 -22.81 -18.36 -33.46
C LEU A 470 -22.68 -17.43 -34.68
N ARG A 471 -23.56 -17.56 -35.68
CA ARG A 471 -23.45 -16.87 -36.98
C ARG A 471 -23.29 -15.36 -36.85
N ASP A 472 -24.04 -14.73 -35.94
CA ASP A 472 -24.02 -13.28 -35.74
C ASP A 472 -22.91 -12.83 -34.77
N GLN A 473 -22.25 -13.78 -34.09
CA GLN A 473 -21.17 -13.54 -33.13
C GLN A 473 -19.80 -13.66 -33.80
N ILE A 474 -19.70 -14.49 -34.85
CA ILE A 474 -18.46 -14.73 -35.59
C ILE A 474 -18.24 -13.56 -36.55
N GLY A 475 -17.50 -12.56 -36.08
CA GLY A 475 -16.89 -11.55 -36.96
C GLY A 475 -15.90 -12.19 -37.95
N GLY A 476 -15.54 -11.45 -38.99
CA GLY A 476 -14.42 -11.85 -39.86
C GLY A 476 -13.07 -11.59 -39.18
N PRO A 477 -11.98 -12.25 -39.64
CA PRO A 477 -10.65 -11.91 -39.15
C PRO A 477 -10.30 -10.45 -39.49
N SER A 478 -9.56 -9.81 -38.60
CA SER A 478 -9.07 -8.44 -38.74
C SER A 478 -7.55 -8.41 -38.94
N ASP A 479 -6.98 -7.24 -39.20
CA ASP A 479 -5.52 -7.09 -39.23
C ASP A 479 -4.90 -7.12 -37.81
N ALA A 480 -5.72 -7.08 -36.76
CA ALA A 480 -5.35 -7.32 -35.37
C ALA A 480 -5.51 -8.78 -34.93
N SER A 481 -6.07 -9.67 -35.77
CA SER A 481 -6.10 -11.11 -35.47
C SER A 481 -4.69 -11.71 -35.44
N PRO A 482 -4.45 -12.77 -34.65
CA PRO A 482 -3.13 -13.40 -34.54
C PRO A 482 -2.69 -14.01 -35.87
N LEU A 483 -1.43 -13.78 -36.22
CA LEU A 483 -0.82 -14.34 -37.40
C LEU A 483 -0.61 -15.85 -37.23
N GLN A 484 -1.32 -16.63 -38.04
CA GLN A 484 -1.18 -18.09 -38.13
C GLN A 484 -0.96 -18.55 -39.59
N ARG A 485 -0.91 -19.87 -39.84
CA ARG A 485 -0.65 -20.47 -41.17
C ARG A 485 0.68 -20.09 -41.77
N VAL A 486 1.66 -19.77 -40.93
CA VAL A 486 3.04 -19.56 -41.37
C VAL A 486 3.90 -20.70 -40.86
N SER A 487 4.84 -21.16 -41.68
CA SER A 487 5.82 -22.15 -41.24
C SER A 487 6.72 -21.55 -40.15
N PRO A 488 7.37 -22.39 -39.30
CA PRO A 488 8.37 -21.89 -38.36
C PRO A 488 9.46 -21.04 -39.02
N TYR A 489 9.86 -21.42 -40.24
CA TYR A 489 10.82 -20.66 -41.04
C TYR A 489 10.30 -19.28 -41.44
N THR A 490 9.08 -19.19 -41.94
CA THR A 490 8.45 -17.89 -42.25
C THR A 490 8.30 -17.03 -40.99
N ALA A 491 7.89 -17.63 -39.86
CA ALA A 491 7.77 -16.92 -38.59
C ALA A 491 9.12 -16.33 -38.14
N ALA A 492 10.20 -17.12 -38.24
CA ALA A 492 11.56 -16.67 -37.92
C ALA A 492 12.03 -15.54 -38.86
N VAL A 493 11.72 -15.61 -40.16
CA VAL A 493 12.04 -14.54 -41.12
C VAL A 493 11.29 -13.25 -40.78
N ILE A 494 9.98 -13.33 -40.49
CA ILE A 494 9.18 -12.17 -40.09
C ILE A 494 9.71 -11.57 -38.78
N ALA A 495 10.05 -12.41 -37.79
CA ALA A 495 10.66 -11.96 -36.55
C ALA A 495 11.99 -11.23 -36.81
N ALA A 496 12.85 -11.77 -37.67
CA ALA A 496 14.14 -11.17 -38.03
C ALA A 496 13.98 -9.81 -38.74
N LEU A 497 13.03 -9.71 -39.68
CA LEU A 497 12.71 -8.43 -40.35
C LEU A 497 12.15 -7.38 -39.39
N ALA A 498 11.51 -7.82 -38.30
CA ALA A 498 11.08 -6.96 -37.21
C ALA A 498 12.20 -6.64 -36.20
N GLY A 499 13.45 -7.04 -36.45
CA GLY A 499 14.57 -6.84 -35.54
C GLY A 499 14.53 -7.74 -34.30
N CYS A 500 13.78 -8.83 -34.35
CA CYS A 500 13.51 -9.75 -33.25
C CYS A 500 13.91 -11.19 -33.61
N ARG A 501 13.61 -12.11 -32.69
CA ARG A 501 13.62 -13.57 -32.88
C ARG A 501 12.35 -14.18 -32.30
N LEU A 502 12.19 -15.49 -32.50
CA LEU A 502 11.21 -16.28 -31.73
C LEU A 502 11.68 -16.38 -30.26
N PRO A 503 10.76 -16.40 -29.29
CA PRO A 503 11.09 -16.65 -27.88
C PRO A 503 11.68 -18.04 -27.67
N THR A 504 12.46 -18.21 -26.61
CA THR A 504 12.81 -19.54 -26.12
C THR A 504 11.70 -20.09 -25.22
N GLU A 505 11.68 -21.41 -25.02
CA GLU A 505 10.76 -22.06 -24.08
C GLU A 505 10.83 -21.44 -22.67
N GLN A 506 12.03 -21.13 -22.19
CA GLN A 506 12.23 -20.55 -20.86
C GLN A 506 11.77 -19.10 -20.75
N GLU A 507 11.94 -18.31 -21.81
CA GLU A 507 11.41 -16.94 -21.87
C GLU A 507 9.89 -16.94 -21.84
N TRP A 508 9.27 -17.86 -22.57
CA TRP A 508 7.83 -18.04 -22.53
C TRP A 508 7.35 -18.46 -21.12
N LEU A 509 8.03 -19.42 -20.50
CA LEU A 509 7.70 -19.88 -19.14
C LEU A 509 7.90 -18.79 -18.09
N ALA A 510 8.95 -17.96 -18.20
CA ALA A 510 9.17 -16.82 -17.33
C ALA A 510 8.08 -15.75 -17.49
N ALA A 511 7.60 -15.52 -18.71
CA ALA A 511 6.47 -14.63 -18.96
C ALA A 511 5.16 -15.17 -18.35
N HIS A 512 4.94 -16.48 -18.45
CA HIS A 512 3.81 -17.16 -17.82
C HIS A 512 3.88 -17.07 -16.28
N GLU A 513 5.06 -17.28 -15.69
CA GLU A 513 5.27 -17.10 -14.25
C GLU A 513 5.06 -15.65 -13.81
N ALA A 514 5.52 -14.67 -14.61
CA ALA A 514 5.36 -13.25 -14.33
C ALA A 514 3.91 -12.76 -14.34
N GLN A 515 2.99 -13.49 -15.00
CA GLN A 515 1.55 -13.22 -14.89
C GLN A 515 0.96 -13.65 -13.53
N GLY A 516 1.67 -14.48 -12.77
CA GLY A 516 1.21 -15.06 -11.51
C GLY A 516 0.23 -16.24 -11.69
N ALA A 517 -0.17 -16.85 -10.59
CA ALA A 517 -1.14 -17.95 -10.60
C ALA A 517 -2.51 -17.45 -11.11
N SER A 518 -2.83 -17.80 -12.36
CA SER A 518 -4.18 -17.62 -12.90
C SER A 518 -5.04 -18.82 -12.49
N SER A 519 -6.28 -18.57 -12.06
CA SER A 519 -7.23 -19.67 -11.90
C SER A 519 -7.65 -20.16 -13.29
N PRO A 520 -7.50 -21.45 -13.62
CA PRO A 520 -8.03 -21.98 -14.88
C PRO A 520 -9.54 -21.74 -14.97
N GLY A 521 -10.03 -21.08 -16.02
CA GLY A 521 -11.44 -20.66 -16.19
C GLY A 521 -11.66 -19.81 -17.45
N ASP A 522 -12.79 -19.07 -17.53
CA ASP A 522 -13.32 -18.19 -18.61
C ASP A 522 -12.35 -17.09 -19.15
N GLU A 523 -11.05 -17.26 -19.00
CA GLU A 523 -10.00 -16.28 -19.27
C GLU A 523 -9.08 -16.68 -20.42
N TRP A 524 -9.00 -17.97 -20.72
CA TRP A 524 -8.15 -18.50 -21.79
C TRP A 524 -9.01 -18.82 -23.00
N ASN A 525 -8.57 -18.42 -24.19
CA ASN A 525 -9.27 -18.78 -25.42
C ASN A 525 -8.88 -20.22 -25.83
N LEU A 526 -9.55 -21.23 -25.26
CA LEU A 526 -9.32 -22.67 -25.52
C LEU A 526 -10.60 -23.28 -26.08
N ARG A 527 -10.60 -24.56 -26.47
CA ARG A 527 -11.84 -25.24 -26.90
C ARG A 527 -12.91 -25.13 -25.82
N ASP A 528 -13.97 -24.39 -26.11
CA ASP A 528 -15.01 -24.02 -25.16
C ASP A 528 -16.40 -24.49 -25.65
N GLN A 529 -17.47 -23.97 -25.06
CA GLN A 529 -18.85 -24.25 -25.48
C GLN A 529 -19.17 -23.74 -26.90
N SER A 530 -18.52 -22.67 -27.36
CA SER A 530 -18.64 -22.18 -28.75
C SER A 530 -18.08 -23.21 -29.72
N PHE A 531 -16.90 -23.76 -29.43
CA PHE A 531 -16.30 -24.86 -30.19
C PHE A 531 -17.24 -26.08 -30.23
N GLU A 532 -17.79 -26.50 -29.09
CA GLU A 532 -18.70 -27.65 -29.04
C GLU A 532 -19.96 -27.44 -29.87
N THR A 533 -20.55 -26.24 -29.78
CA THR A 533 -21.73 -25.86 -30.55
C THR A 533 -21.45 -25.95 -32.05
N GLN A 534 -20.29 -25.44 -32.49
CA GLN A 534 -19.89 -25.52 -33.89
C GLN A 534 -19.56 -26.96 -34.32
N ARG A 535 -18.87 -27.75 -33.49
CA ARG A 535 -18.56 -29.16 -33.76
C ARG A 535 -19.85 -29.97 -33.97
N ASN A 536 -20.83 -29.80 -33.08
CA ASN A 536 -22.12 -30.49 -33.15
C ASN A 536 -22.91 -30.10 -34.40
N HIS A 537 -22.90 -28.82 -34.78
CA HIS A 537 -23.50 -28.36 -36.04
C HIS A 537 -22.80 -28.96 -37.25
N THR A 538 -21.46 -28.93 -37.28
CA THR A 538 -20.65 -29.48 -38.37
C THR A 538 -20.95 -30.96 -38.62
N ALA A 539 -21.21 -31.73 -37.55
CA ALA A 539 -21.59 -33.14 -37.65
C ALA A 539 -22.90 -33.39 -38.41
N THR A 540 -23.75 -32.36 -38.56
CA THR A 540 -25.02 -32.45 -39.31
C THR A 540 -24.86 -32.12 -40.80
N LEU A 541 -23.71 -31.59 -41.21
CA LEU A 541 -23.45 -31.19 -42.59
C LEU A 541 -23.15 -32.41 -43.47
N VAL A 542 -23.53 -32.33 -44.75
CA VAL A 542 -23.29 -33.40 -45.74
C VAL A 542 -21.80 -33.66 -45.96
N THR A 543 -20.97 -32.62 -45.85
CA THR A 543 -19.51 -32.71 -45.95
C THR A 543 -18.92 -31.97 -44.76
N PRO A 544 -18.77 -32.64 -43.60
CA PRO A 544 -18.30 -31.99 -42.38
C PRO A 544 -16.87 -31.47 -42.59
N ARG A 545 -16.63 -30.24 -42.11
CA ARG A 545 -15.30 -29.63 -42.01
C ARG A 545 -15.07 -29.24 -40.57
N TRP A 546 -14.29 -30.06 -39.87
CA TRP A 546 -14.20 -29.93 -38.42
C TRP A 546 -13.51 -28.62 -38.03
N PRO A 547 -13.94 -27.98 -36.93
CA PRO A 547 -13.34 -26.72 -36.51
C PRO A 547 -11.84 -26.83 -36.20
N ASP A 548 -11.38 -27.99 -35.75
CA ASP A 548 -9.98 -28.28 -35.45
C ASP A 548 -9.16 -28.80 -36.65
N GLU A 549 -9.67 -28.67 -37.88
CA GLU A 549 -8.89 -29.02 -39.07
C GLU A 549 -7.67 -28.11 -39.23
N GLY A 550 -6.53 -28.72 -39.57
CA GLY A 550 -5.26 -28.00 -39.75
C GLY A 550 -4.62 -27.51 -38.44
N ALA A 551 -5.22 -27.77 -37.28
CA ALA A 551 -4.66 -27.41 -35.99
C ALA A 551 -3.41 -28.26 -35.67
N PHE A 552 -2.50 -27.73 -34.87
CA PHE A 552 -1.37 -28.49 -34.36
C PHE A 552 -1.80 -29.49 -33.31
N PHE A 553 -1.25 -30.70 -33.42
CA PHE A 553 -1.37 -31.72 -32.39
C PHE A 553 -0.02 -32.39 -32.20
N PRO A 554 0.45 -32.56 -30.95
CA PRO A 554 1.68 -33.30 -30.68
C PRO A 554 1.62 -34.70 -31.29
N ALA A 555 2.75 -35.19 -31.82
CA ALA A 555 2.81 -36.48 -32.51
C ALA A 555 2.43 -37.67 -31.63
N ASP A 556 2.62 -37.54 -30.32
CA ASP A 556 2.29 -38.50 -29.27
C ASP A 556 0.92 -38.25 -28.62
N SER A 557 0.21 -37.20 -29.03
CA SER A 557 -1.08 -36.84 -28.46
C SER A 557 -2.19 -37.80 -28.92
N ALA A 558 -2.80 -38.48 -27.96
CA ALA A 558 -4.04 -39.24 -28.15
C ALA A 558 -5.29 -38.34 -28.10
N ALA A 559 -5.14 -37.02 -28.25
CA ALA A 559 -6.23 -36.09 -28.19
C ALA A 559 -7.29 -36.36 -29.25
N ALA A 560 -8.55 -36.37 -28.80
CA ALA A 560 -9.68 -36.56 -29.68
C ALA A 560 -9.87 -35.37 -30.64
N ARG A 561 -10.27 -35.68 -31.87
CA ARG A 561 -10.41 -34.71 -32.98
C ARG A 561 -11.74 -34.87 -33.70
N GLY A 562 -12.12 -33.85 -34.47
CA GLY A 562 -13.34 -33.89 -35.27
C GLY A 562 -14.58 -34.17 -34.42
N ILE A 563 -15.34 -35.23 -34.76
CA ILE A 563 -16.56 -35.58 -34.01
C ILE A 563 -16.28 -35.95 -32.54
N GLU A 564 -15.09 -36.49 -32.24
CA GLU A 564 -14.72 -36.93 -30.89
C GLU A 564 -14.06 -35.80 -30.08
N ALA A 565 -13.75 -34.65 -30.68
CA ALA A 565 -13.00 -33.54 -30.07
C ALA A 565 -13.68 -33.02 -28.81
N VAL A 566 -13.04 -33.07 -27.65
CA VAL A 566 -13.62 -32.59 -26.38
C VAL A 566 -13.38 -31.07 -26.21
N SER A 567 -14.28 -30.40 -25.50
CA SER A 567 -14.21 -28.99 -25.09
C SER A 567 -14.34 -28.81 -23.58
N HIS A 568 -13.98 -27.63 -23.09
CA HIS A 568 -14.32 -27.17 -21.76
C HIS A 568 -15.81 -26.83 -21.66
N GLY A 569 -16.36 -26.88 -20.43
CA GLY A 569 -17.77 -26.62 -20.15
C GLY A 569 -18.15 -25.14 -19.99
N TRP A 570 -17.21 -24.22 -20.23
CA TRP A 570 -17.40 -22.77 -20.16
C TRP A 570 -17.34 -22.16 -21.56
N SER A 571 -17.60 -20.85 -21.69
CA SER A 571 -17.41 -20.11 -22.95
C SER A 571 -16.66 -18.81 -22.75
N ASP A 572 -15.70 -18.53 -23.64
CA ASP A 572 -14.95 -17.27 -23.68
C ASP A 572 -15.55 -16.22 -24.65
N GLY A 573 -16.57 -16.61 -25.42
CA GLY A 573 -17.26 -15.76 -26.39
C GLY A 573 -16.64 -15.77 -27.81
N PHE A 574 -15.61 -16.57 -28.05
CA PHE A 574 -14.92 -16.68 -29.35
C PHE A 574 -14.99 -18.12 -29.87
N LEU A 575 -15.36 -18.29 -31.15
CA LEU A 575 -15.23 -19.60 -31.80
C LEU A 575 -13.80 -19.85 -32.30
N TRP A 576 -13.12 -18.80 -32.74
CA TRP A 576 -11.80 -18.87 -33.37
C TRP A 576 -10.77 -18.14 -32.52
N PHE A 577 -10.28 -17.01 -33.01
CA PHE A 577 -9.23 -16.26 -32.35
C PHE A 577 -9.75 -14.88 -31.98
N ASP A 578 -9.39 -14.43 -30.78
CA ASP A 578 -9.54 -13.05 -30.33
C ASP A 578 -8.44 -12.20 -30.97
N GLU A 579 -8.62 -10.88 -31.02
CA GLU A 579 -7.57 -9.97 -31.50
C GLU A 579 -6.38 -9.96 -30.52
N VAL A 580 -5.15 -9.80 -31.02
CA VAL A 580 -3.95 -9.91 -30.15
C VAL A 580 -3.92 -8.85 -29.04
N GLY A 581 -4.61 -7.72 -29.27
CA GLY A 581 -4.69 -6.58 -28.35
C GLY A 581 -5.96 -6.55 -27.49
N SER A 582 -6.81 -7.57 -27.52
CA SER A 582 -7.98 -7.72 -26.64
C SER A 582 -7.67 -8.68 -25.48
N GLY A 583 -8.69 -9.24 -24.83
CA GLY A 583 -8.52 -9.94 -23.55
C GLY A 583 -8.39 -9.04 -22.32
N ARG A 584 -8.16 -9.68 -21.16
CA ARG A 584 -8.04 -9.01 -19.86
C ARG A 584 -6.73 -8.22 -19.75
N ASP A 585 -6.74 -7.18 -18.93
CA ASP A 585 -5.57 -6.34 -18.66
C ASP A 585 -4.51 -7.14 -17.87
N ARG A 586 -3.61 -7.79 -18.60
CA ARG A 586 -2.51 -8.61 -18.08
C ARG A 586 -1.19 -8.17 -18.71
N PRO A 587 -0.05 -8.40 -18.02
CA PRO A 587 1.28 -8.06 -18.55
C PRO A 587 1.58 -8.72 -19.90
N PHE A 588 1.08 -9.94 -20.09
CA PHE A 588 1.07 -10.66 -21.37
C PHE A 588 -0.35 -11.08 -21.67
N ARG A 589 -0.77 -11.03 -22.93
CA ARG A 589 -2.09 -11.46 -23.37
C ARG A 589 -1.94 -12.77 -24.12
N HIS A 590 -2.95 -13.63 -23.93
CA HIS A 590 -3.10 -14.88 -24.66
C HIS A 590 -1.85 -15.78 -24.67
N LEU A 591 -1.06 -15.80 -23.58
CA LEU A 591 0.02 -16.80 -23.46
C LEU A 591 -0.59 -18.20 -23.56
N ILE A 592 -1.65 -18.45 -22.80
CA ILE A 592 -2.41 -19.70 -22.90
C ILE A 592 -3.69 -19.47 -23.72
N GLY A 593 -3.87 -20.26 -24.76
CA GLY A 593 -4.99 -20.17 -25.68
C GLY A 593 -4.79 -19.16 -26.80
N ASN A 594 -5.89 -18.82 -27.49
CA ASN A 594 -5.91 -18.07 -28.74
C ASN A 594 -5.16 -18.83 -29.85
N VAL A 595 -3.87 -18.57 -30.06
CA VAL A 595 -3.00 -19.40 -30.89
C VAL A 595 -1.90 -20.00 -30.03
N ALA A 596 -1.54 -21.25 -30.32
CA ALA A 596 -0.31 -21.81 -29.77
C ALA A 596 0.89 -21.12 -30.41
N GLU A 597 2.06 -21.19 -29.79
CA GLU A 597 3.20 -20.34 -30.17
C GLU A 597 4.44 -21.14 -30.50
N TYR A 598 5.10 -20.77 -31.60
CA TYR A 598 6.44 -21.25 -31.89
C TYR A 598 7.46 -20.72 -30.86
N VAL A 599 8.18 -21.64 -30.23
CA VAL A 599 9.32 -21.37 -29.33
C VAL A 599 10.57 -22.11 -29.77
N LEU A 600 11.74 -21.55 -29.47
CA LEU A 600 13.03 -22.19 -29.69
C LEU A 600 13.38 -23.10 -28.51
N HIS A 601 13.77 -24.34 -28.82
CA HIS A 601 14.31 -25.28 -27.85
C HIS A 601 15.82 -25.03 -27.69
N ARG A 602 16.26 -24.59 -26.49
CA ARG A 602 17.68 -24.28 -26.22
C ARG A 602 18.50 -25.57 -26.11
N THR A 603 19.35 -25.82 -27.10
CA THR A 603 20.46 -26.80 -27.00
C THR A 603 21.78 -26.26 -27.55
N ASP A 604 22.03 -24.94 -27.48
CA ASP A 604 23.19 -24.15 -28.00
C ASP A 604 22.89 -23.25 -29.25
N THR A 605 21.62 -23.13 -29.64
CA THR A 605 21.16 -22.47 -30.87
C THR A 605 21.10 -20.94 -30.84
N ASP A 606 21.29 -20.27 -29.69
CA ASP A 606 21.48 -18.81 -29.65
C ASP A 606 22.65 -18.38 -30.56
N SER A 607 23.69 -19.20 -30.66
CA SER A 607 24.83 -18.95 -31.55
C SER A 607 24.56 -19.24 -33.05
N ALA A 608 23.51 -20.00 -33.37
CA ALA A 608 23.21 -20.45 -34.73
C ALA A 608 22.26 -19.49 -35.44
N LEU A 609 21.20 -19.06 -34.74
CA LEU A 609 20.18 -18.15 -35.30
C LEU A 609 20.52 -16.69 -35.07
N THR A 610 21.34 -16.40 -34.06
CA THR A 610 21.83 -15.05 -33.84
C THR A 610 23.35 -14.98 -33.84
N ASP A 611 23.94 -13.85 -34.24
CA ASP A 611 25.37 -13.63 -34.06
C ASP A 611 25.69 -13.35 -32.59
N ARG A 612 26.96 -13.13 -32.27
CA ARG A 612 27.42 -12.83 -30.90
C ARG A 612 26.80 -11.56 -30.27
N HIS A 613 26.05 -10.78 -31.04
CA HIS A 613 25.36 -9.57 -30.62
C HIS A 613 23.82 -9.75 -30.60
N GLY A 614 23.33 -10.99 -30.78
CA GLY A 614 21.91 -11.28 -30.86
C GLY A 614 21.27 -10.94 -32.21
N GLU A 615 22.07 -10.63 -33.25
CA GLU A 615 21.54 -10.28 -34.58
C GLU A 615 21.05 -11.54 -35.31
N PRO A 616 19.84 -11.58 -35.88
CA PRO A 616 19.42 -12.67 -36.75
C PRO A 616 20.50 -12.93 -37.81
N ARG A 617 21.21 -14.06 -37.72
CA ARG A 617 22.23 -14.38 -38.71
C ARG A 617 21.55 -14.51 -40.07
N ALA A 618 22.32 -14.27 -41.13
CA ALA A 618 22.03 -14.67 -42.51
C ALA A 618 21.61 -16.16 -42.67
N PHE A 619 21.60 -16.94 -41.58
CA PHE A 619 21.00 -18.26 -41.43
C PHE A 619 19.50 -18.30 -41.80
N ALA A 620 18.73 -17.24 -41.50
CA ALA A 620 17.34 -17.12 -41.98
C ALA A 620 17.23 -16.81 -43.49
N LEU A 621 18.35 -16.59 -44.17
CA LEU A 621 18.39 -16.12 -45.56
C LEU A 621 19.19 -17.02 -46.51
N GLY A 622 19.88 -18.09 -46.06
CA GLY A 622 20.73 -18.80 -47.03
C GLY A 622 21.41 -20.13 -46.78
N VAL A 623 21.36 -20.84 -45.62
CA VAL A 623 22.20 -22.07 -45.50
C VAL A 623 21.61 -23.26 -44.71
N ALA A 624 20.67 -23.10 -43.78
CA ALA A 624 19.99 -24.25 -43.18
C ALA A 624 18.70 -24.58 -43.94
N GLY A 625 18.55 -25.83 -44.36
CA GLY A 625 17.26 -26.29 -44.89
C GLY A 625 16.20 -26.23 -43.80
N ASP A 626 14.92 -26.09 -44.19
CA ASP A 626 13.75 -26.05 -43.29
C ASP A 626 13.77 -27.13 -42.20
N ALA A 627 14.40 -28.28 -42.46
CA ALA A 627 14.51 -29.41 -41.54
C ALA A 627 15.26 -29.09 -40.23
N ASP A 628 16.38 -28.35 -40.28
CA ASP A 628 17.19 -28.09 -39.08
C ASP A 628 16.51 -27.08 -38.15
N LEU A 629 15.86 -26.07 -38.73
CA LEU A 629 15.07 -25.11 -37.96
C LEU A 629 13.83 -25.78 -37.37
N ALA A 630 13.11 -26.57 -38.16
CA ALA A 630 11.93 -27.28 -37.66
C ALA A 630 12.28 -28.26 -36.52
N ALA A 631 13.47 -28.88 -36.55
CA ALA A 631 13.95 -29.72 -35.45
C ALA A 631 14.29 -28.94 -34.16
N SER A 632 14.48 -27.62 -34.26
CA SER A 632 14.84 -26.73 -33.16
C SER A 632 13.66 -25.91 -32.61
N VAL A 633 12.48 -26.04 -33.22
CA VAL A 633 11.27 -25.32 -32.85
C VAL A 633 10.26 -26.28 -32.22
N SER A 634 9.64 -25.81 -31.13
CA SER A 634 8.51 -26.46 -30.47
C SER A 634 7.29 -25.53 -30.51
N VAL A 635 6.13 -26.07 -30.16
CA VAL A 635 4.87 -25.33 -29.96
C VAL A 635 4.49 -25.39 -28.49
N ILE A 636 4.09 -24.26 -27.90
CA ILE A 636 3.68 -24.13 -26.49
C ILE A 636 2.39 -23.28 -26.38
N GLY A 637 1.74 -23.28 -25.21
CA GLY A 637 0.62 -22.40 -24.87
C GLY A 637 -0.77 -22.96 -25.18
N GLY A 638 -0.87 -23.90 -26.13
CA GLY A 638 -2.17 -24.34 -26.64
C GLY A 638 -2.92 -23.20 -27.35
N SER A 639 -4.06 -23.52 -27.94
CA SER A 639 -4.84 -22.63 -28.80
C SER A 639 -6.33 -22.77 -28.53
N ALA A 640 -7.14 -21.90 -29.15
CA ALA A 640 -8.59 -22.03 -29.20
C ALA A 640 -9.06 -23.39 -29.77
N LEU A 641 -8.18 -24.08 -30.52
CA LEU A 641 -8.43 -25.38 -31.11
C LEU A 641 -7.70 -26.52 -30.41
N SER A 642 -7.07 -26.28 -29.26
CA SER A 642 -6.35 -27.31 -28.50
C SER A 642 -7.28 -28.09 -27.56
N PRO A 643 -7.08 -29.41 -27.40
CA PRO A 643 -7.89 -30.27 -26.55
C PRO A 643 -7.74 -29.91 -25.05
N PRO A 644 -8.81 -30.07 -24.24
CA PRO A 644 -8.69 -30.00 -22.79
C PRO A 644 -7.72 -31.05 -22.23
N GLY A 645 -6.92 -30.66 -21.24
CA GLY A 645 -6.09 -31.59 -20.46
C GLY A 645 -4.64 -31.76 -20.94
N ASP A 646 -4.25 -31.19 -22.07
CA ASP A 646 -2.84 -31.02 -22.41
C ASP A 646 -2.29 -29.81 -21.61
N PRO A 647 -1.26 -29.97 -20.76
CA PRO A 647 -0.73 -28.85 -20.01
C PRO A 647 -0.16 -27.81 -20.99
N ALA A 648 -0.83 -26.66 -21.08
CA ALA A 648 -0.44 -25.55 -21.97
C ALA A 648 1.01 -25.07 -21.76
N ALA A 649 1.61 -25.34 -20.60
CA ALA A 649 2.99 -25.00 -20.30
C ALA A 649 4.03 -26.00 -20.85
N ASN A 650 3.62 -27.11 -21.47
CA ASN A 650 4.56 -28.07 -22.06
C ASN A 650 4.84 -27.71 -23.52
N ALA A 651 6.12 -27.55 -23.85
CA ALA A 651 6.54 -27.39 -25.24
C ALA A 651 6.56 -28.74 -25.97
N HIS A 652 5.92 -28.79 -27.14
CA HIS A 652 5.80 -29.97 -27.98
C HIS A 652 6.63 -29.83 -29.26
N ARG A 653 7.47 -30.82 -29.56
CA ARG A 653 8.29 -30.80 -30.78
C ARG A 653 7.44 -30.91 -32.03
N ILE A 654 7.84 -30.21 -33.08
CA ILE A 654 7.16 -30.23 -34.37
C ILE A 654 7.81 -31.24 -35.30
N ASP A 655 6.99 -32.03 -36.01
CA ASP A 655 7.48 -32.81 -37.14
C ASP A 655 7.71 -31.88 -38.34
N ALA A 656 8.97 -31.77 -38.77
CA ALA A 656 9.41 -30.95 -39.90
C ALA A 656 8.61 -31.20 -41.19
N SER A 657 8.16 -32.45 -41.42
CA SER A 657 7.37 -32.79 -42.61
C SER A 657 5.98 -32.15 -42.63
N THR A 658 5.43 -31.82 -41.46
CA THR A 658 4.12 -31.17 -41.30
C THR A 658 4.22 -29.66 -41.11
N ALA A 659 5.37 -29.19 -40.61
CA ALA A 659 5.62 -27.79 -40.26
C ALA A 659 5.75 -26.85 -41.47
N SER A 660 6.12 -27.39 -42.64
CA SER A 660 6.48 -26.60 -43.83
C SER A 660 5.38 -25.66 -44.31
N SER A 661 4.13 -26.00 -44.04
CA SER A 661 2.95 -25.22 -44.45
C SER A 661 2.35 -24.35 -43.34
N GLY A 662 2.82 -24.52 -42.10
CA GLY A 662 2.22 -23.93 -40.89
C GLY A 662 0.87 -24.54 -40.51
N PHE A 663 0.44 -24.27 -39.27
CA PHE A 663 -0.82 -24.76 -38.71
C PHE A 663 -1.89 -23.66 -38.67
N SER A 664 -3.17 -24.04 -38.60
CA SER A 664 -4.30 -23.10 -38.57
C SER A 664 -4.44 -22.34 -37.24
N ASP A 665 -3.79 -22.83 -36.18
CA ASP A 665 -3.88 -22.33 -34.81
C ASP A 665 -2.53 -22.13 -34.13
N VAL A 666 -1.44 -22.15 -34.90
CA VAL A 666 -0.10 -21.83 -34.39
C VAL A 666 0.38 -20.51 -34.99
N GLY A 667 0.65 -19.58 -34.10
CA GLY A 667 1.31 -18.31 -34.37
C GLY A 667 2.64 -18.23 -33.64
N PHE A 668 3.04 -17.01 -33.29
CA PHE A 668 4.25 -16.75 -32.53
C PHE A 668 4.19 -15.36 -31.91
N ARG A 669 5.05 -15.15 -30.91
CA ARG A 669 5.36 -13.83 -30.36
C ARG A 669 6.80 -13.45 -30.66
N LEU A 670 7.16 -12.19 -30.44
CA LEU A 670 8.50 -11.69 -30.72
C LEU A 670 9.30 -11.54 -29.43
N ALA A 671 10.59 -11.86 -29.49
CA ALA A 671 11.53 -11.62 -28.40
C ALA A 671 12.81 -10.95 -28.92
N PHE A 672 13.45 -10.14 -28.10
CA PHE A 672 14.82 -9.66 -28.35
C PHE A 672 15.58 -9.44 -27.04
N SER A 673 16.88 -9.69 -27.07
CA SER A 673 17.74 -9.47 -25.90
C SER A 673 17.88 -7.97 -25.61
N ALA A 674 17.82 -7.58 -24.34
CA ALA A 674 18.04 -6.18 -23.94
C ALA A 674 19.47 -5.70 -24.27
N GLY A 675 20.42 -6.63 -24.40
CA GLY A 675 21.83 -6.33 -24.72
C GLY A 675 22.59 -5.60 -23.61
N VAL A 676 21.92 -5.39 -22.47
CA VAL A 676 22.39 -4.66 -21.29
C VAL A 676 21.84 -5.34 -20.04
N GLU A 677 22.49 -5.11 -18.91
CA GLU A 677 21.88 -5.46 -17.62
C GLU A 677 20.58 -4.66 -17.42
N PRO A 678 19.56 -5.24 -16.77
CA PRO A 678 18.31 -4.56 -16.46
C PRO A 678 18.56 -3.20 -15.79
N PRO A 679 17.64 -2.22 -15.91
CA PRO A 679 17.72 -0.99 -15.14
C PRO A 679 17.90 -1.30 -13.64
N LEU A 680 18.72 -0.53 -12.94
CA LEU A 680 19.06 -0.79 -11.52
C LEU A 680 17.82 -0.99 -10.64
N VAL A 681 16.75 -0.22 -10.86
CA VAL A 681 15.47 -0.35 -10.14
C VAL A 681 14.84 -1.74 -10.29
N VAL A 682 15.01 -2.39 -11.44
CA VAL A 682 14.53 -3.75 -11.68
C VAL A 682 15.36 -4.75 -10.88
N GLN A 683 16.68 -4.65 -10.99
CA GLN A 683 17.61 -5.53 -10.29
C GLN A 683 17.42 -5.43 -8.76
N ILE A 684 17.23 -4.21 -8.25
CA ILE A 684 16.93 -3.95 -6.84
C ILE A 684 15.56 -4.49 -6.47
N GLY A 685 14.55 -4.29 -7.31
CA GLY A 685 13.19 -4.74 -7.01
C GLY A 685 13.07 -6.26 -6.83
N GLU A 686 13.75 -7.04 -7.65
CA GLU A 686 13.81 -8.50 -7.47
C GLU A 686 14.53 -8.89 -6.18
N LEU A 687 15.68 -8.26 -5.92
CA LEU A 687 16.42 -8.49 -4.69
C LEU A 687 15.54 -8.17 -3.48
N VAL A 688 14.85 -7.04 -3.48
CA VAL A 688 13.94 -6.59 -2.43
C VAL A 688 12.80 -7.57 -2.18
N ARG A 689 12.18 -8.14 -3.21
CA ARG A 689 11.15 -9.19 -3.03
C ARG A 689 11.70 -10.47 -2.40
N SER A 690 12.99 -10.75 -2.57
CA SER A 690 13.69 -11.89 -1.97
C SER A 690 14.28 -11.59 -0.58
N ALA A 691 14.03 -10.41 -0.01
CA ALA A 691 14.57 -10.04 1.30
C ALA A 691 14.17 -11.07 2.37
N PRO A 692 15.10 -11.58 3.18
CA PRO A 692 14.77 -12.51 4.26
C PRO A 692 14.00 -11.76 5.35
N PHE A 693 12.86 -12.28 5.82
CA PHE A 693 12.22 -11.73 7.02
C PHE A 693 12.95 -12.28 8.25
N LEU A 694 13.56 -11.40 9.05
CA LEU A 694 14.33 -11.83 10.22
C LEU A 694 13.39 -12.17 11.37
N ARG A 695 12.79 -13.36 11.30
CA ARG A 695 11.94 -13.89 12.37
C ARG A 695 12.82 -14.19 13.58
N ARG A 696 12.39 -13.75 14.77
CA ARG A 696 13.06 -14.15 16.00
C ARG A 696 12.83 -15.64 16.25
N ALA A 697 13.88 -16.35 16.65
CA ALA A 697 13.71 -17.54 17.46
C ALA A 697 13.21 -17.09 18.84
N GLU A 698 12.08 -17.64 19.29
CA GLU A 698 11.51 -17.38 20.62
C GLU A 698 12.49 -17.64 21.77
#